data_AF-A0A6P6WZ69-F1
#
_entry.id   AF-A0A6P6WZ69-F1
#
_cell.length_a   1.000
_cell.length_b   1.000
_cell.length_c   1.000
_cell.angle_alpha   90.00
_cell.angle_beta   90.00
_cell.angle_gamma   90.00
#
_symmetry.space_group_name_H-M   'P 1'
#
loop_
_entity.id
_entity.type
_entity.pdbx_description
1 polymer ?
#
loop_
_entity_poly.entity_id
_entity_poly.type
_entity_poly.pdbx_seq_one_letter_code
_entity_poly.pdbx_strand_id
1 'polypeptide(L)'
;MTLKLGTAVLAYFLLPIAAGAAASDDVGFIFQGFQQSNLSLDGLATVTNNSLLRITNTTISQTGHAFYPNPIKFKSTSNSSAFSFSTQFVFAIVPDLSGLTGTGMAFVIAPTRTLTKVPDSQFLGLFNSSTNGNQTNHVFAVGLDTYQNQDFGDINDNHVGIDINSVISKVSMPASYKANNKNSLDNLTLISGQQMQLWVEYDGMDRRIDVTLAPIAAAKPHTPLLKWKFAEVKEEWELAYGPHRFKYKDLYIATKGFREQELLGEGGFGRVYKGVLLTNRVEVAVKKVSHHARQGMRGFISEIISIGCLHHRNLVPLLGYCRRKGELLLVYEFTSNGSLDRFLFNQPKRSLNCNQRFRVIKGVASALLDLHEEWEQVVIHRDVKASNVLLYDHGTLPQTTHVAGSFGYLAPEYSRTGRATTKTDVYAFGAFLLEVACGRRPIDPRAVPEESIILVDWVFLCWKEGDILEAVDQKLGAEYVKEEAELVLKLGCLCSHSEPNLRPSMRQVLLYLEGSVALPDLSSLAMKGSAVGFDVSIDKCFSEKSGHDPAMSMKLVTAILAYFLVRIVVGAAASDDVGFIYQGFQSSNLSLDGLANVTDNGLLRITINTKSQSGHAFYPNPINFKSTSNSSAFSFSTQFVFAIVPDVPGLIVSGLAFVIAPTRNHKGGPMSRFNIMETLGLFDRPTNGSQNNHVFAVELDTFQNQDYGDINANHVGIDINSVRSKVSRPASYQANNKISFDNLTLSSGQPMQLWVEYDGIDGRIDVTLAPIAAAKPHTPLLSLTYDLSPILVQNMYVGFSAATSPVERGTSHFILGWSFRMNGVAQALDLSRLPELPRSEHKKVSKLFTVGLPLICITFSLILISGVAYYLRRKWKFAEVLEEWELAYGPHRFKYQDLYIATNGQG
;
A
#
# COMPACT_ATOMS: atom_id res chain seq x y z
N MET A 1 -63.70 29.07 33.96
CA MET A 1 -64.25 28.75 32.61
C MET A 1 -63.27 27.75 31.97
N THR A 2 -63.57 26.44 31.93
CA THR A 2 -64.44 25.74 30.94
C THR A 2 -63.84 25.78 29.53
N LEU A 3 -63.19 24.70 29.06
CA LEU A 3 -63.76 23.65 28.16
C LEU A 3 -63.87 24.14 26.68
N LYS A 4 -63.43 23.44 25.60
CA LYS A 4 -63.23 22.00 25.32
C LYS A 4 -62.10 21.68 24.30
N LEU A 5 -61.60 20.43 24.41
CA LEU A 5 -60.99 19.49 23.43
C LEU A 5 -60.93 19.80 21.92
N GLY A 6 -59.84 19.34 21.27
CA GLY A 6 -59.74 19.21 19.79
C GLY A 6 -58.38 18.70 19.23
N THR A 7 -57.96 17.47 19.60
CA THR A 7 -56.97 16.58 18.92
C THR A 7 -56.01 17.11 17.82
N ALA A 8 -54.68 17.00 18.05
CA ALA A 8 -53.72 16.29 17.15
C ALA A 8 -52.24 16.32 17.62
N VAL A 9 -51.67 15.14 17.86
CA VAL A 9 -50.29 14.68 17.62
C VAL A 9 -49.11 15.69 17.61
N LEU A 10 -48.27 15.68 18.66
CA LEU A 10 -46.90 15.12 18.59
C LEU A 10 -46.37 14.83 20.01
N ALA A 11 -45.71 13.70 20.20
CA ALA A 11 -45.29 13.19 21.51
C ALA A 11 -43.76 13.24 21.71
N TYR A 12 -43.34 12.86 22.93
CA TYR A 12 -41.98 12.55 23.37
C TYR A 12 -41.07 13.71 23.82
N PHE A 13 -41.27 14.10 25.08
CA PHE A 13 -40.17 14.34 26.01
C PHE A 13 -40.42 13.62 27.34
N LEU A 14 -39.34 13.20 28.00
CA LEU A 14 -39.23 12.64 29.36
C LEU A 14 -39.71 11.18 29.59
N LEU A 15 -38.74 10.29 29.84
CA LEU A 15 -38.62 9.40 31.03
C LEU A 15 -37.17 8.86 31.07
N PRO A 16 -36.67 8.30 32.20
CA PRO A 16 -35.26 8.44 32.57
C PRO A 16 -34.34 7.36 31.98
N ILE A 17 -33.07 7.72 31.76
CA ILE A 17 -32.01 6.76 31.45
C ILE A 17 -31.61 6.04 32.74
N ALA A 18 -32.28 4.91 33.01
CA ALA A 18 -31.75 3.92 33.93
C ALA A 18 -30.41 3.40 33.39
N ALA A 19 -29.43 3.23 34.28
CA ALA A 19 -28.15 2.63 33.94
C ALA A 19 -28.33 1.13 33.66
N GLY A 20 -28.71 0.81 32.42
CA GLY A 20 -28.72 -0.54 31.91
C GLY A 20 -27.29 -1.07 31.80
N ALA A 21 -26.83 -1.76 32.84
CA ALA A 21 -25.75 -2.73 32.67
C ALA A 21 -26.21 -3.73 31.61
N ALA A 22 -25.57 -3.71 30.45
CA ALA A 22 -25.87 -4.65 29.39
C ALA A 22 -25.39 -6.04 29.83
N ALA A 23 -26.29 -6.80 30.45
CA ALA A 23 -26.10 -8.22 30.66
C ALA A 23 -25.81 -8.85 29.28
N SER A 24 -24.74 -9.63 29.20
CA SER A 24 -24.63 -10.65 28.17
C SER A 24 -25.73 -11.66 28.44
N ASP A 25 -26.53 -11.99 27.42
CA ASP A 25 -27.28 -13.25 27.44
C ASP A 25 -26.23 -14.37 27.62
N ASP A 26 -26.26 -15.05 28.77
CA ASP A 26 -25.21 -16.01 29.14
C ASP A 26 -25.45 -17.35 28.43
N VAL A 27 -25.00 -17.41 27.17
CA VAL A 27 -25.17 -18.57 26.28
C VAL A 27 -24.15 -19.65 26.62
N GLY A 28 -24.41 -20.40 27.68
CA GLY A 28 -23.68 -21.61 28.05
C GLY A 28 -24.37 -22.89 27.56
N PHE A 29 -23.59 -23.87 27.08
CA PHE A 29 -24.06 -25.21 26.75
C PHE A 29 -22.99 -26.27 27.03
N ILE A 30 -23.42 -27.52 27.30
CA ILE A 30 -22.55 -28.68 27.49
C ILE A 30 -23.19 -29.87 26.75
N PHE A 31 -22.43 -30.55 25.89
CA PHE A 31 -22.86 -31.77 25.22
C PHE A 31 -22.11 -32.99 25.78
N GLN A 32 -22.79 -33.80 26.60
CA GLN A 32 -22.27 -35.09 27.06
C GLN A 32 -22.66 -36.19 26.06
N GLY A 33 -22.05 -36.12 24.88
CA GLY A 33 -22.50 -36.85 23.69
C GLY A 33 -23.53 -36.06 22.87
N PHE A 34 -23.79 -36.54 21.65
CA PHE A 34 -24.44 -35.76 20.59
C PHE A 34 -25.79 -36.30 20.10
N GLN A 35 -26.30 -37.45 20.59
CA GLN A 35 -27.60 -38.01 20.17
C GLN A 35 -28.79 -37.03 20.31
N GLN A 36 -28.78 -36.19 21.35
CA GLN A 36 -29.80 -35.15 21.60
C GLN A 36 -29.28 -33.74 21.29
N SER A 37 -28.10 -33.62 20.68
CA SER A 37 -27.56 -32.31 20.30
C SER A 37 -28.29 -31.81 19.04
N ASN A 38 -28.96 -30.67 19.17
CA ASN A 38 -29.65 -30.02 18.05
C ASN A 38 -28.63 -29.27 17.15
N LEU A 39 -27.59 -29.97 16.67
CA LEU A 39 -26.56 -29.38 15.83
C LEU A 39 -27.00 -29.31 14.37
N SER A 40 -26.61 -28.22 13.72
CA SER A 40 -26.74 -28.03 12.28
C SER A 40 -25.59 -28.75 11.59
N LEU A 41 -25.86 -29.89 10.97
CA LEU A 41 -24.88 -30.71 10.25
C LEU A 41 -24.91 -30.43 8.75
N ASP A 42 -23.75 -30.42 8.09
CA ASP A 42 -23.60 -30.34 6.63
C ASP A 42 -22.42 -31.20 6.15
N GLY A 43 -22.39 -31.55 4.86
CA GLY A 43 -21.39 -32.46 4.28
C GLY A 43 -21.44 -33.86 4.89
N LEU A 44 -20.29 -34.41 5.26
CA LEU A 44 -20.15 -35.75 5.88
C LEU A 44 -20.49 -35.80 7.39
N ALA A 45 -20.75 -34.66 8.03
CA ALA A 45 -20.90 -34.60 9.47
C ALA A 45 -22.14 -35.38 9.93
N THR A 46 -21.94 -36.36 10.80
CA THR A 46 -22.97 -37.30 11.26
C THR A 46 -22.85 -37.58 12.76
N VAL A 47 -23.98 -37.68 13.45
CA VAL A 47 -24.01 -38.25 14.82
C VAL A 47 -24.18 -39.76 14.71
N THR A 48 -23.25 -40.49 15.33
CA THR A 48 -23.25 -41.96 15.35
C THR A 48 -24.21 -42.50 16.41
N ASN A 49 -24.59 -43.78 16.27
CA ASN A 49 -25.43 -44.48 17.26
C ASN A 49 -24.82 -44.44 18.67
N ASN A 50 -23.49 -44.37 18.81
CA ASN A 50 -22.79 -44.28 20.08
C ASN A 50 -22.66 -42.84 20.61
N SER A 51 -23.48 -41.91 20.12
CA SER A 51 -23.51 -40.50 20.54
C SER A 51 -22.23 -39.70 20.23
N LEU A 52 -21.34 -40.21 19.36
CA LEU A 52 -20.17 -39.47 18.88
C LEU A 52 -20.54 -38.62 17.66
N LEU A 53 -20.11 -37.36 17.64
CA LEU A 53 -20.13 -36.50 16.46
C LEU A 53 -18.92 -36.84 15.58
N ARG A 54 -19.17 -37.41 14.40
CA ARG A 54 -18.16 -37.72 13.40
C ARG A 54 -18.21 -36.66 12.31
N ILE A 55 -17.15 -35.86 12.18
CA ILE A 55 -17.08 -34.75 11.22
C ILE A 55 -16.79 -35.25 9.79
N THR A 56 -15.86 -36.19 9.63
CA THR A 56 -15.45 -36.79 8.35
C THR A 56 -15.32 -38.31 8.44
N ASN A 57 -15.12 -38.97 7.30
CA ASN A 57 -14.83 -40.40 7.18
C ASN A 57 -13.62 -40.58 6.24
N THR A 58 -13.42 -41.79 5.70
CA THR A 58 -12.32 -42.14 4.80
C THR A 58 -12.55 -41.74 3.33
N THR A 59 -13.63 -41.01 3.02
CA THR A 59 -13.92 -40.56 1.65
C THR A 59 -13.01 -39.40 1.25
N ILE A 60 -12.29 -39.58 0.14
CA ILE A 60 -11.28 -38.64 -0.38
C ILE A 60 -11.92 -37.30 -0.77
N SER A 61 -11.26 -36.20 -0.39
CA SER A 61 -11.61 -34.81 -0.75
C SER A 61 -13.06 -34.39 -0.45
N GLN A 62 -13.58 -34.84 0.68
CA GLN A 62 -14.87 -34.41 1.22
C GLN A 62 -14.71 -33.63 2.52
N THR A 63 -15.72 -32.82 2.85
CA THR A 63 -15.77 -32.01 4.06
C THR A 63 -17.04 -32.32 4.87
N GLY A 64 -17.04 -31.95 6.15
CA GLY A 64 -18.22 -32.01 6.99
C GLY A 64 -18.17 -30.88 8.01
N HIS A 65 -19.34 -30.33 8.34
CA HIS A 65 -19.47 -29.20 9.24
C HIS A 65 -20.53 -29.50 10.30
N ALA A 66 -20.26 -29.08 11.54
CA ALA A 66 -21.21 -29.18 12.63
C ALA A 66 -21.25 -27.85 13.39
N PHE A 67 -22.36 -27.14 13.29
CA PHE A 67 -22.55 -25.82 13.90
C PHE A 67 -23.64 -25.84 14.97
N TYR A 68 -23.45 -25.04 16.02
CA TYR A 68 -24.53 -24.70 16.95
C TYR A 68 -25.67 -24.01 16.17
N PRO A 69 -26.95 -24.34 16.41
CA PRO A 69 -28.04 -23.99 15.49
C PRO A 69 -28.39 -22.49 15.48
N ASN A 70 -28.12 -21.79 16.58
CA ASN A 70 -28.48 -20.39 16.76
C ASN A 70 -27.21 -19.50 16.79
N PRO A 71 -27.14 -18.39 16.03
CA PRO A 71 -25.99 -17.50 16.08
C PRO A 71 -25.75 -16.90 17.49
N ILE A 72 -24.50 -16.93 17.96
CA ILE A 72 -24.10 -16.38 19.27
C ILE A 72 -23.58 -14.96 19.08
N LYS A 73 -24.00 -14.03 19.95
CA LYS A 73 -23.68 -12.60 19.84
C LYS A 73 -22.33 -12.26 20.49
N PHE A 74 -21.26 -12.21 19.70
CA PHE A 74 -19.91 -11.89 20.19
C PHE A 74 -19.60 -10.40 20.41
N LYS A 75 -20.49 -9.46 20.03
CA LYS A 75 -20.26 -8.00 20.14
C LYS A 75 -21.56 -7.25 20.48
N SER A 76 -21.44 -6.13 21.20
CA SER A 76 -22.59 -5.25 21.47
C SER A 76 -22.97 -4.41 20.25
N THR A 77 -21.98 -3.89 19.52
CA THR A 77 -22.14 -3.09 18.29
C THR A 77 -21.02 -3.43 17.30
N SER A 78 -21.16 -3.05 16.03
CA SER A 78 -20.15 -3.29 14.98
C SER A 78 -18.74 -2.80 15.35
N ASN A 79 -18.65 -1.69 16.08
CA ASN A 79 -17.39 -1.05 16.50
C ASN A 79 -16.91 -1.45 17.91
N SER A 80 -17.66 -2.28 18.65
CA SER A 80 -17.24 -2.73 19.99
C SER A 80 -16.15 -3.82 19.91
N SER A 81 -15.40 -3.99 21.01
CA SER A 81 -14.59 -5.19 21.21
C SER A 81 -15.49 -6.43 21.25
N ALA A 82 -14.92 -7.59 20.87
CA ALA A 82 -15.57 -8.86 21.10
C ALA A 82 -15.59 -9.19 22.60
N PHE A 83 -16.66 -9.83 23.06
CA PHE A 83 -16.74 -10.39 24.41
C PHE A 83 -15.72 -11.52 24.58
N SER A 84 -15.27 -11.72 25.82
CA SER A 84 -14.47 -12.90 26.18
C SER A 84 -15.29 -14.17 26.00
N PHE A 85 -14.64 -15.27 25.61
CA PHE A 85 -15.30 -16.59 25.53
C PHE A 85 -14.34 -17.70 25.93
N SER A 86 -14.89 -18.85 26.30
CA SER A 86 -14.15 -20.09 26.54
C SER A 86 -14.93 -21.25 25.92
N THR A 87 -14.22 -22.19 25.31
CA THR A 87 -14.77 -23.47 24.87
C THR A 87 -13.78 -24.59 25.15
N GLN A 88 -14.30 -25.79 25.38
CA GLN A 88 -13.50 -27.00 25.53
C GLN A 88 -14.22 -28.18 24.86
N PHE A 89 -13.46 -29.09 24.25
CA PHE A 89 -14.00 -30.31 23.66
C PHE A 89 -12.97 -31.43 23.69
N VAL A 90 -13.47 -32.67 23.68
CA VAL A 90 -12.67 -33.88 23.54
C VAL A 90 -12.77 -34.37 22.10
N PHE A 91 -11.65 -34.75 21.51
CA PHE A 91 -11.55 -35.24 20.13
C PHE A 91 -10.54 -36.38 20.01
N ALA A 92 -10.59 -37.10 18.90
CA ALA A 92 -9.57 -38.05 18.47
C ALA A 92 -9.57 -38.07 16.93
N ILE A 93 -8.40 -38.09 16.30
CA ILE A 93 -8.27 -38.27 14.85
C ILE A 93 -7.75 -39.69 14.61
N VAL A 94 -8.52 -40.47 13.86
CA VAL A 94 -8.29 -41.91 13.63
C VAL A 94 -8.00 -42.13 12.14
N PRO A 95 -6.75 -42.43 11.74
CA PRO A 95 -6.41 -42.76 10.36
C PRO A 95 -6.84 -44.19 10.01
N ASP A 96 -7.26 -44.39 8.76
CA ASP A 96 -7.68 -45.70 8.22
C ASP A 96 -6.48 -46.64 7.97
N LEU A 97 -5.37 -46.04 7.54
CA LEU A 97 -4.09 -46.70 7.26
C LEU A 97 -3.00 -45.98 8.04
N SER A 98 -2.20 -46.73 8.79
CA SER A 98 -1.13 -46.18 9.63
C SER A 98 -0.11 -45.39 8.82
N GLY A 99 -0.07 -44.07 9.03
CA GLY A 99 0.86 -43.15 8.34
C GLY A 99 0.28 -42.41 7.13
N LEU A 100 -0.96 -42.67 6.71
CA LEU A 100 -1.65 -41.81 5.74
C LEU A 100 -2.34 -40.64 6.44
N THR A 101 -2.00 -39.43 6.01
CA THR A 101 -2.40 -38.17 6.61
C THR A 101 -3.59 -37.54 5.88
N GLY A 102 -4.61 -37.12 6.64
CA GLY A 102 -5.66 -36.20 6.16
C GLY A 102 -5.24 -34.75 6.35
N THR A 103 -6.04 -33.79 5.85
CA THR A 103 -5.70 -32.36 5.98
C THR A 103 -5.82 -31.87 7.43
N GLY A 104 -6.85 -32.28 8.16
CA GLY A 104 -6.98 -32.02 9.60
C GLY A 104 -8.43 -31.83 10.04
N MET A 105 -8.62 -31.12 11.15
CA MET A 105 -9.93 -30.61 11.58
C MET A 105 -9.76 -29.24 12.26
N ALA A 106 -10.85 -28.48 12.44
CA ALA A 106 -10.80 -27.19 13.13
C ALA A 106 -11.98 -26.94 14.05
N PHE A 107 -11.75 -26.18 15.14
CA PHE A 107 -12.82 -25.44 15.83
C PHE A 107 -13.06 -24.12 15.09
N VAL A 108 -14.32 -23.70 14.91
CA VAL A 108 -14.68 -22.59 14.01
C VAL A 108 -15.71 -21.65 14.64
N ILE A 109 -15.49 -20.33 14.48
CA ILE A 109 -16.47 -19.27 14.68
C ILE A 109 -16.62 -18.53 13.34
N ALA A 110 -17.84 -18.50 12.79
CA ALA A 110 -18.14 -17.93 11.48
C ALA A 110 -19.47 -17.14 11.50
N PRO A 111 -19.67 -16.17 10.59
CA PRO A 111 -20.91 -15.39 10.50
C PRO A 111 -22.08 -16.17 9.89
N THR A 112 -21.81 -17.31 9.25
CA THR A 112 -22.80 -18.20 8.64
C THR A 112 -22.41 -19.66 8.87
N ARG A 113 -23.42 -20.54 8.84
CA ARG A 113 -23.24 -22.01 8.90
C ARG A 113 -22.93 -22.63 7.53
N THR A 114 -23.32 -21.93 6.46
CA THR A 114 -23.06 -22.36 5.08
C THR A 114 -21.69 -21.87 4.64
N LEU A 115 -20.64 -22.60 5.03
CA LEU A 115 -19.30 -22.39 4.49
C LEU A 115 -19.23 -22.88 3.04
N THR A 116 -18.19 -22.46 2.31
CA THR A 116 -18.14 -22.65 0.85
C THR A 116 -18.00 -24.13 0.47
N LYS A 117 -19.01 -24.68 -0.21
CA LYS A 117 -19.13 -26.11 -0.59
C LYS A 117 -18.20 -26.55 -1.75
N VAL A 118 -16.98 -26.01 -1.79
CA VAL A 118 -15.99 -26.32 -2.84
C VAL A 118 -15.17 -27.54 -2.38
N PRO A 119 -14.89 -28.53 -3.26
CA PRO A 119 -14.14 -29.75 -2.90
C PRO A 119 -12.63 -29.53 -2.65
N ASP A 120 -12.19 -28.30 -2.39
CA ASP A 120 -10.80 -27.94 -2.10
C ASP A 120 -10.41 -28.42 -0.67
N SER A 121 -10.15 -29.72 -0.52
CA SER A 121 -9.87 -30.40 0.75
C SER A 121 -8.75 -29.77 1.60
N GLN A 122 -7.81 -29.10 0.94
CA GLN A 122 -6.66 -28.41 1.53
C GLN A 122 -7.01 -27.21 2.44
N PHE A 123 -8.21 -26.61 2.34
CA PHE A 123 -8.57 -25.44 3.16
C PHE A 123 -9.34 -25.77 4.45
N LEU A 124 -9.20 -27.00 4.98
CA LEU A 124 -9.96 -27.53 6.14
C LEU A 124 -11.50 -27.44 5.98
N GLY A 125 -12.00 -27.25 4.75
CA GLY A 125 -13.40 -26.93 4.47
C GLY A 125 -13.88 -25.56 4.99
N LEU A 126 -12.98 -24.66 5.36
CA LEU A 126 -13.29 -23.33 5.90
C LEU A 126 -13.33 -22.24 4.83
N PHE A 127 -12.39 -22.34 3.89
CA PHE A 127 -12.16 -21.37 2.83
C PHE A 127 -12.06 -22.10 1.48
N ASN A 128 -11.87 -21.33 0.43
CA ASN A 128 -11.47 -21.79 -0.89
C ASN A 128 -10.38 -20.83 -1.43
N SER A 129 -9.87 -21.10 -2.63
CA SER A 129 -8.82 -20.28 -3.25
C SER A 129 -9.15 -18.79 -3.43
N SER A 130 -10.43 -18.36 -3.42
CA SER A 130 -10.83 -16.95 -3.55
C SER A 130 -11.25 -16.28 -2.23
N THR A 131 -11.54 -17.06 -1.19
CA THR A 131 -11.87 -16.54 0.15
C THR A 131 -10.69 -16.63 1.12
N ASN A 132 -9.72 -17.53 0.92
CA ASN A 132 -8.56 -17.66 1.81
C ASN A 132 -7.77 -16.34 1.91
N GLY A 133 -7.68 -15.76 3.11
CA GLY A 133 -7.03 -14.46 3.35
C GLY A 133 -7.96 -13.25 3.31
N ASN A 134 -9.22 -13.40 2.86
CA ASN A 134 -10.14 -12.28 2.71
C ASN A 134 -10.66 -11.77 4.06
N GLN A 135 -10.32 -10.52 4.40
CA GLN A 135 -10.68 -9.88 5.67
C GLN A 135 -12.21 -9.78 5.91
N THR A 136 -13.04 -9.88 4.87
CA THR A 136 -14.51 -9.84 4.98
C THR A 136 -15.14 -11.19 5.37
N ASN A 137 -14.37 -12.28 5.45
CA ASN A 137 -14.92 -13.60 5.84
C ASN A 137 -15.47 -13.59 7.27
N HIS A 138 -14.84 -12.83 8.16
CA HIS A 138 -15.11 -12.80 9.61
C HIS A 138 -15.07 -14.20 10.28
N VAL A 139 -14.19 -15.07 9.79
CA VAL A 139 -13.98 -16.43 10.32
C VAL A 139 -12.76 -16.44 11.24
N PHE A 140 -12.94 -17.02 12.43
CA PHE A 140 -11.89 -17.43 13.35
C PHE A 140 -11.87 -18.95 13.42
N ALA A 141 -10.70 -19.58 13.41
CA ALA A 141 -10.57 -21.00 13.65
C ALA A 141 -9.32 -21.35 14.47
N VAL A 142 -9.32 -22.56 15.03
CA VAL A 142 -8.16 -23.22 15.62
C VAL A 142 -7.95 -24.53 14.87
N GLY A 143 -6.94 -24.57 14.02
CA GLY A 143 -6.56 -25.71 13.20
C GLY A 143 -5.86 -26.81 14.02
N LEU A 144 -6.17 -28.06 13.68
CA LEU A 144 -5.54 -29.28 14.17
C LEU A 144 -5.05 -30.02 12.93
N ASP A 145 -3.89 -29.60 12.45
CA ASP A 145 -3.37 -29.88 11.12
C ASP A 145 -2.54 -31.15 11.13
N THR A 146 -2.91 -32.07 10.24
CA THR A 146 -2.33 -33.42 10.17
C THR A 146 -1.58 -33.69 8.86
N TYR A 147 -1.37 -32.66 8.05
CA TYR A 147 -0.66 -32.69 6.77
C TYR A 147 0.17 -31.42 6.65
N GLN A 148 1.41 -31.50 6.14
CA GLN A 148 2.26 -30.32 5.96
C GLN A 148 2.10 -29.73 4.55
N ASN A 149 1.40 -28.60 4.44
CA ASN A 149 1.38 -27.77 3.25
C ASN A 149 2.35 -26.58 3.36
N GLN A 150 3.45 -26.63 2.61
CA GLN A 150 4.46 -25.57 2.61
C GLN A 150 3.91 -24.22 2.11
N ASP A 151 2.86 -24.23 1.28
CA ASP A 151 2.25 -23.01 0.73
C ASP A 151 1.39 -22.26 1.76
N PHE A 152 0.96 -22.95 2.81
CA PHE A 152 0.29 -22.34 3.96
C PHE A 152 1.24 -21.98 5.11
N GLY A 153 2.52 -22.34 4.98
CA GLY A 153 3.56 -22.07 5.97
C GLY A 153 3.58 -23.09 7.11
N ASP A 154 3.05 -24.29 6.87
CA ASP A 154 2.88 -25.34 7.87
C ASP A 154 4.24 -25.79 8.42
N ILE A 155 4.38 -25.76 9.75
CA ILE A 155 5.65 -26.01 10.42
C ILE A 155 6.05 -27.50 10.43
N ASN A 156 5.07 -28.39 10.34
CA ASN A 156 5.18 -29.85 10.16
C ASN A 156 3.77 -30.43 9.90
N ASP A 157 3.67 -31.75 9.80
CA ASP A 157 2.45 -32.54 9.56
C ASP A 157 1.68 -32.89 10.85
N ASN A 158 1.97 -32.25 11.97
CA ASN A 158 1.38 -32.56 13.28
C ASN A 158 1.43 -31.32 14.20
N HIS A 159 0.61 -30.31 13.88
CA HIS A 159 0.64 -29.03 14.58
C HIS A 159 -0.76 -28.47 14.91
N VAL A 160 -0.78 -27.46 15.79
CA VAL A 160 -1.98 -26.70 16.14
C VAL A 160 -1.78 -25.26 15.69
N GLY A 161 -2.80 -24.68 15.06
CA GLY A 161 -2.80 -23.36 14.45
C GLY A 161 -3.86 -22.39 15.00
N ILE A 162 -3.64 -21.08 14.88
CA ILE A 162 -4.68 -20.05 15.08
C ILE A 162 -4.93 -19.32 13.77
N ASP A 163 -6.12 -19.50 13.22
CA ASP A 163 -6.49 -19.14 11.86
C ASP A 163 -7.46 -17.96 11.83
N ILE A 164 -7.14 -16.93 11.04
CA ILE A 164 -7.90 -15.69 10.97
C ILE A 164 -8.19 -15.35 9.52
N ASN A 165 -9.43 -15.61 9.08
CA ASN A 165 -9.90 -15.47 7.70
C ASN A 165 -9.09 -16.25 6.64
N SER A 166 -8.20 -17.14 7.06
CA SER A 166 -7.27 -17.89 6.23
C SER A 166 -6.80 -19.14 6.96
N VAL A 167 -6.49 -20.22 6.23
CA VAL A 167 -5.76 -21.38 6.79
C VAL A 167 -4.29 -21.08 7.10
N ILE A 168 -3.77 -19.93 6.66
CA ILE A 168 -2.42 -19.50 7.03
C ILE A 168 -2.47 -18.98 8.47
N SER A 169 -2.08 -19.85 9.40
CA SER A 169 -2.02 -19.60 10.83
C SER A 169 -1.22 -18.34 11.20
N LYS A 170 -1.77 -17.55 12.13
CA LYS A 170 -1.09 -16.38 12.72
C LYS A 170 -0.05 -16.75 13.76
N VAL A 171 -0.20 -17.93 14.37
CA VAL A 171 0.81 -18.63 15.15
C VAL A 171 0.47 -20.12 15.11
N SER A 172 1.49 -20.97 15.07
CA SER A 172 1.36 -22.42 15.13
C SER A 172 2.46 -23.02 16.01
N MET A 173 2.21 -24.18 16.59
CA MET A 173 3.19 -24.98 17.33
C MET A 173 2.96 -26.48 17.14
N PRO A 174 4.02 -27.32 17.15
CA PRO A 174 3.87 -28.76 17.06
C PRO A 174 2.94 -29.28 18.15
N ALA A 175 2.09 -30.24 17.82
CA ALA A 175 1.11 -30.79 18.77
C ALA A 175 1.86 -31.37 19.98
N SER A 176 1.64 -30.75 21.14
CA SER A 176 2.39 -31.00 22.35
C SER A 176 1.69 -30.38 23.55
N TYR A 177 2.11 -30.76 24.77
CA TYR A 177 1.61 -30.17 26.01
C TYR A 177 2.70 -30.12 27.07
N LYS A 178 2.52 -29.25 28.07
CA LYS A 178 3.41 -29.16 29.23
C LYS A 178 2.64 -29.57 30.49
N ALA A 179 2.90 -30.76 31.01
CA ALA A 179 2.27 -31.24 32.23
C ALA A 179 2.62 -30.35 33.43
N ASN A 180 1.64 -30.06 34.31
CA ASN A 180 1.81 -29.10 35.41
C ASN A 180 2.90 -29.47 36.44
N ASN A 181 3.28 -30.75 36.50
CA ASN A 181 4.32 -31.29 37.38
C ASN A 181 5.70 -31.45 36.69
N LYS A 182 5.85 -31.02 35.43
CA LYS A 182 7.10 -31.16 34.66
C LYS A 182 7.49 -29.85 34.00
N ASN A 183 8.80 -29.67 33.81
CA ASN A 183 9.32 -28.55 33.01
C ASN A 183 9.56 -28.91 31.53
N SER A 184 9.54 -30.19 31.16
CA SER A 184 9.63 -30.66 29.78
C SER A 184 8.32 -30.45 29.01
N LEU A 185 8.45 -30.26 27.70
CA LEU A 185 7.34 -30.34 26.74
C LEU A 185 7.21 -31.81 26.32
N ASP A 186 6.01 -32.38 26.46
CA ASP A 186 5.68 -33.75 26.06
C ASP A 186 4.96 -33.68 24.69
N ASN A 187 5.51 -34.33 23.66
CA ASN A 187 4.95 -34.34 22.30
C ASN A 187 3.66 -35.16 22.22
N LEU A 188 2.74 -34.75 21.34
CA LEU A 188 1.49 -35.44 21.04
C LEU A 188 1.39 -35.73 19.54
N THR A 189 0.79 -36.86 19.17
CA THR A 189 0.49 -37.19 17.77
C THR A 189 -1.01 -37.09 17.55
N LEU A 190 -1.47 -36.11 16.79
CA LEU A 190 -2.88 -35.83 16.57
C LEU A 190 -3.62 -37.05 15.97
N ILE A 191 -2.99 -37.73 15.01
CA ILE A 191 -3.50 -38.95 14.35
C ILE A 191 -3.32 -40.24 15.16
N SER A 192 -3.04 -40.17 16.47
CA SER A 192 -2.82 -41.36 17.31
C SER A 192 -4.08 -42.17 17.62
N GLY A 193 -5.27 -41.69 17.26
CA GLY A 193 -6.55 -42.24 17.68
C GLY A 193 -6.84 -42.13 19.19
N GLN A 194 -5.93 -41.58 19.99
CA GLN A 194 -6.14 -41.36 21.42
C GLN A 194 -7.02 -40.13 21.67
N GLN A 195 -7.79 -40.18 22.76
CA GLN A 195 -8.63 -39.06 23.19
C GLN A 195 -7.78 -37.92 23.76
N MET A 196 -7.91 -36.75 23.14
CA MET A 196 -7.29 -35.50 23.56
C MET A 196 -8.35 -34.45 23.87
N GLN A 197 -8.01 -33.49 24.72
CA GLN A 197 -8.87 -32.37 25.07
C GLN A 197 -8.21 -31.05 24.65
N LEU A 198 -8.99 -30.20 23.97
CA LEU A 198 -8.60 -28.85 23.57
C LEU A 198 -9.39 -27.83 24.40
N TRP A 199 -8.74 -26.75 24.79
CA TRP A 199 -9.35 -25.53 25.35
C TRP A 199 -8.99 -24.34 24.48
N VAL A 200 -9.97 -23.50 24.15
CA VAL A 200 -9.77 -22.24 23.41
C VAL A 200 -10.39 -21.11 24.23
N GLU A 201 -9.56 -20.18 24.69
CA GLU A 201 -9.95 -19.12 25.61
C GLU A 201 -9.56 -17.75 25.03
N TYR A 202 -10.53 -16.84 24.89
CA TYR A 202 -10.30 -15.48 24.44
C TYR A 202 -10.61 -14.46 25.54
N ASP A 203 -9.63 -13.62 25.84
CA ASP A 203 -9.77 -12.45 26.70
C ASP A 203 -10.05 -11.21 25.83
N GLY A 204 -11.28 -10.69 25.88
CA GLY A 204 -11.71 -9.52 25.13
C GLY A 204 -11.11 -8.19 25.60
N MET A 205 -10.63 -8.11 26.85
CA MET A 205 -9.96 -6.93 27.40
C MET A 205 -8.51 -6.89 26.94
N ASP A 206 -7.84 -8.04 27.05
CA ASP A 206 -6.42 -8.19 26.75
C ASP A 206 -6.16 -8.49 25.26
N ARG A 207 -7.22 -8.78 24.48
CA ARG A 207 -7.22 -9.22 23.08
C ARG A 207 -6.27 -10.40 22.84
N ARG A 208 -6.31 -11.35 23.77
CA ARG A 208 -5.42 -12.51 23.84
C ARG A 208 -6.23 -13.78 23.61
N ILE A 209 -5.73 -14.66 22.77
CA ILE A 209 -6.23 -16.02 22.58
C ILE A 209 -5.19 -16.97 23.16
N ASP A 210 -5.61 -17.79 24.10
CA ASP A 210 -4.84 -18.89 24.68
C ASP A 210 -5.46 -20.22 24.21
N VAL A 211 -4.67 -21.10 23.60
CA VAL A 211 -5.09 -22.44 23.18
C VAL A 211 -4.29 -23.48 23.96
N THR A 212 -4.98 -24.39 24.64
CA THR A 212 -4.36 -25.47 25.43
C THR A 212 -4.76 -26.81 24.85
N LEU A 213 -3.81 -27.76 24.77
CA LEU A 213 -4.02 -29.14 24.35
C LEU A 213 -3.46 -30.08 25.43
N ALA A 214 -4.10 -31.23 25.68
CA ALA A 214 -3.55 -32.31 26.50
C ALA A 214 -4.26 -33.66 26.20
N PRO A 215 -3.67 -34.82 26.55
CA PRO A 215 -4.40 -36.10 26.61
C PRO A 215 -5.54 -36.03 27.63
N ILE A 216 -6.64 -36.76 27.42
CA ILE A 216 -7.81 -36.75 28.32
C ILE A 216 -7.50 -37.18 29.77
N ALA A 217 -6.46 -38.01 29.96
CA ALA A 217 -6.02 -38.46 31.29
C ALA A 217 -5.18 -37.43 32.06
N ALA A 218 -4.79 -36.31 31.43
CA ALA A 218 -4.01 -35.25 32.05
C ALA A 218 -4.90 -34.09 32.51
N ALA A 219 -4.59 -33.52 33.68
CA ALA A 219 -5.21 -32.27 34.12
C ALA A 219 -4.83 -31.11 33.19
N LYS A 220 -5.75 -30.14 33.00
CA LYS A 220 -5.54 -28.97 32.13
C LYS A 220 -4.19 -28.28 32.44
N PRO A 221 -3.28 -28.16 31.46
CA PRO A 221 -2.05 -27.39 31.61
C PRO A 221 -2.29 -25.92 32.01
N HIS A 222 -1.49 -25.41 32.95
CA HIS A 222 -1.46 -23.98 33.31
C HIS A 222 -0.75 -23.14 32.24
N THR A 223 0.11 -23.76 31.42
CA THR A 223 0.75 -23.13 30.27
C THR A 223 0.00 -23.58 29.02
N PRO A 224 -0.74 -22.70 28.33
CA PRO A 224 -1.34 -23.03 27.03
C PRO A 224 -0.24 -23.29 25.99
N LEU A 225 -0.57 -24.11 25.00
CA LEU A 225 0.28 -24.44 23.84
C LEU A 225 0.51 -23.19 22.99
N LEU A 226 -0.55 -22.47 22.62
CA LEU A 226 -0.46 -21.21 21.87
C LEU A 226 -0.89 -20.04 22.75
N LYS A 227 -0.15 -18.94 22.68
CA LYS A 227 -0.55 -17.62 23.17
C LYS A 227 -0.44 -16.62 22.03
N TRP A 228 -1.55 -16.02 21.63
CA TRP A 228 -1.56 -15.01 20.58
C TRP A 228 -2.25 -13.73 21.05
N LYS A 229 -1.65 -12.58 20.76
CA LYS A 229 -2.17 -11.25 21.12
C LYS A 229 -2.18 -10.38 19.88
N PHE A 230 -3.34 -9.82 19.53
CA PHE A 230 -3.48 -8.97 18.35
C PHE A 230 -2.57 -7.72 18.45
N ALA A 231 -1.53 -7.66 17.63
CA ALA A 231 -0.74 -6.46 17.41
C ALA A 231 -1.44 -5.51 16.41
N GLU A 232 -1.39 -4.20 16.66
CA GLU A 232 -1.90 -3.20 15.69
C GLU A 232 -0.94 -3.14 14.49
N VAL A 233 -1.47 -3.34 13.26
CA VAL A 233 -0.69 -3.32 12.02
C VAL A 233 0.02 -1.98 11.84
N LYS A 234 1.31 -2.03 11.47
CA LYS A 234 2.10 -0.89 11.01
C LYS A 234 2.09 -0.83 9.48
N GLU A 235 1.93 0.36 8.91
CA GLU A 235 2.01 0.59 7.46
C GLU A 235 3.48 0.76 7.02
N GLU A 236 3.81 0.54 5.74
CA GLU A 236 5.21 0.53 5.27
C GLU A 236 5.99 1.83 5.55
N TRP A 237 5.32 2.97 5.51
CA TRP A 237 5.92 4.25 5.89
C TRP A 237 6.28 4.33 7.38
N GLU A 238 5.59 3.59 8.26
CA GLU A 238 5.96 3.49 9.69
C GLU A 238 7.19 2.60 9.93
N LEU A 239 7.63 1.82 8.92
CA LEU A 239 8.89 1.06 8.97
C LEU A 239 10.07 1.92 8.48
N ALA A 240 9.86 2.77 7.46
CA ALA A 240 10.89 3.65 6.90
C ALA A 240 11.13 4.93 7.73
N TYR A 241 10.07 5.51 8.33
CA TYR A 241 10.11 6.85 8.97
C TYR A 241 9.64 6.85 10.44
N GLY A 242 9.58 5.69 11.10
CA GLY A 242 8.81 5.51 12.35
C GLY A 242 9.54 5.34 13.70
N PRO A 243 10.72 5.95 14.00
CA PRO A 243 11.36 5.76 15.31
C PRO A 243 10.57 6.33 16.51
N HIS A 244 9.58 7.21 16.29
CA HIS A 244 8.89 7.95 17.37
C HIS A 244 7.34 7.79 17.38
N ARG A 245 6.82 6.56 17.28
CA ARG A 245 5.38 6.30 17.48
C ARG A 245 5.03 6.12 18.96
N PHE A 246 4.34 7.11 19.54
CA PHE A 246 3.80 7.07 20.90
C PHE A 246 2.56 6.18 21.02
N LYS A 247 2.34 5.59 22.20
CA LYS A 247 1.08 4.88 22.52
C LYS A 247 0.03 5.90 22.95
N TYR A 248 -1.20 5.74 22.46
CA TYR A 248 -2.34 6.59 22.86
C TYR A 248 -2.54 6.66 24.38
N LYS A 249 -2.34 5.54 25.10
CA LYS A 249 -2.47 5.50 26.57
C LYS A 249 -1.53 6.51 27.24
N ASP A 250 -0.30 6.60 26.75
CA ASP A 250 0.75 7.40 27.36
C ASP A 250 0.46 8.89 27.13
N LEU A 251 0.02 9.26 25.91
CA LEU A 251 -0.43 10.62 25.60
C LEU A 251 -1.73 11.00 26.33
N TYR A 252 -2.69 10.09 26.45
CA TYR A 252 -3.93 10.31 27.19
C TYR A 252 -3.64 10.59 28.68
N ILE A 253 -2.70 9.86 29.29
CA ILE A 253 -2.30 10.15 30.67
C ILE A 253 -1.50 11.46 30.75
N ALA A 254 -0.59 11.71 29.80
CA ALA A 254 0.19 12.95 29.74
C ALA A 254 -0.67 14.22 29.67
N THR A 255 -1.78 14.20 28.91
CA THR A 255 -2.76 15.30 28.79
C THR A 255 -3.90 15.21 29.82
N LYS A 256 -3.76 14.37 30.85
CA LYS A 256 -4.74 14.11 31.93
C LYS A 256 -6.14 13.69 31.42
N GLY A 257 -6.20 13.15 30.21
CA GLY A 257 -7.41 12.74 29.50
C GLY A 257 -7.91 13.72 28.44
N PHE A 258 -7.03 14.56 27.87
CA PHE A 258 -7.37 15.66 26.95
C PHE A 258 -8.38 16.65 27.56
N ARG A 259 -8.15 17.05 28.81
CA ARG A 259 -9.02 17.99 29.54
C ARG A 259 -8.92 19.39 28.96
N GLU A 260 -10.02 20.14 28.98
CA GLU A 260 -10.08 21.53 28.50
C GLU A 260 -9.12 22.46 29.28
N GLN A 261 -8.80 22.16 30.54
CA GLN A 261 -7.81 22.94 31.30
C GLN A 261 -6.37 22.83 30.75
N GLU A 262 -6.08 21.80 29.95
CA GLU A 262 -4.78 21.63 29.28
C GLU A 262 -4.84 22.12 27.82
N LEU A 263 -5.96 22.66 27.33
CA LEU A 263 -6.08 23.14 25.95
C LEU A 263 -5.24 24.42 25.75
N LEU A 264 -4.27 24.35 24.84
CA LEU A 264 -3.40 25.46 24.44
C LEU A 264 -4.01 26.31 23.33
N GLY A 265 -4.79 25.68 22.43
CA GLY A 265 -5.49 26.35 21.33
C GLY A 265 -6.32 25.38 20.47
N GLU A 266 -7.27 25.93 19.73
CA GLU A 266 -8.14 25.23 18.79
C GLU A 266 -8.18 25.98 17.45
N GLY A 267 -8.20 25.22 16.33
CA GLY A 267 -8.30 25.77 14.99
C GLY A 267 -8.81 24.72 13.99
N GLY A 268 -8.93 25.07 12.71
CA GLY A 268 -9.53 24.20 11.69
C GLY A 268 -8.88 22.80 11.57
N PHE A 269 -7.60 22.68 11.92
CA PHE A 269 -6.82 21.44 11.85
C PHE A 269 -6.86 20.61 13.14
N GLY A 270 -7.54 21.07 14.19
CA GLY A 270 -7.72 20.34 15.43
C GLY A 270 -7.42 21.15 16.70
N ARG A 271 -7.20 20.42 17.80
CA ARG A 271 -7.00 20.95 19.16
C ARG A 271 -5.62 20.59 19.67
N VAL A 272 -4.91 21.54 20.29
CA VAL A 272 -3.57 21.33 20.85
C VAL A 272 -3.64 21.36 22.37
N TYR A 273 -3.12 20.33 23.02
CA TYR A 273 -3.14 20.18 24.48
C TYR A 273 -1.72 20.17 25.04
N LYS A 274 -1.51 20.74 26.22
CA LYS A 274 -0.31 20.51 27.02
C LYS A 274 -0.34 19.08 27.58
N GLY A 275 0.82 18.45 27.68
CA GLY A 275 1.00 17.21 28.41
C GLY A 275 2.40 17.06 28.99
N VAL A 276 2.56 16.11 29.91
CA VAL A 276 3.86 15.75 30.48
C VAL A 276 4.07 14.24 30.30
N LEU A 277 5.10 13.85 29.56
CA LEU A 277 5.40 12.45 29.29
C LEU A 277 5.88 11.74 30.56
N LEU A 278 5.24 10.63 30.94
CA LEU A 278 5.57 9.90 32.17
C LEU A 278 6.97 9.25 32.16
N THR A 279 7.48 8.89 30.99
CA THR A 279 8.74 8.15 30.82
C THR A 279 9.97 8.99 31.08
N ASN A 280 9.93 10.29 30.78
CA ASN A 280 11.08 11.19 30.84
C ASN A 280 10.77 12.58 31.42
N ARG A 281 9.54 12.82 31.90
CA ARG A 281 9.06 14.10 32.47
C ARG A 281 9.08 15.30 31.50
N VAL A 282 9.26 15.08 30.20
CA VAL A 282 9.30 16.16 29.19
C VAL A 282 7.90 16.75 28.99
N GLU A 283 7.82 18.08 28.96
CA GLU A 283 6.60 18.81 28.57
C GLU A 283 6.43 18.78 27.05
N VAL A 284 5.23 18.44 26.58
CA VAL A 284 4.90 18.28 25.16
C VAL A 284 3.61 18.98 24.78
N ALA A 285 3.54 19.42 23.53
CA ALA A 285 2.31 19.90 22.89
C ALA A 285 1.73 18.77 22.03
N VAL A 286 0.54 18.27 22.38
CA VAL A 286 -0.15 17.17 21.71
C VAL A 286 -1.28 17.73 20.84
N LYS A 287 -1.06 17.77 19.53
CA LYS A 287 -2.01 18.22 18.51
C LYS A 287 -2.91 17.07 18.08
N LYS A 288 -4.17 17.11 18.48
CA LYS A 288 -5.25 16.18 18.09
C LYS A 288 -5.91 16.68 16.81
N VAL A 289 -5.65 16.02 15.69
CA VAL A 289 -6.09 16.46 14.35
C VAL A 289 -7.61 16.28 14.18
N SER A 290 -8.27 17.23 13.52
CA SER A 290 -9.72 17.23 13.32
C SER A 290 -10.20 16.15 12.33
N HIS A 291 -11.35 15.54 12.64
CA HIS A 291 -11.87 14.35 11.94
C HIS A 291 -12.69 14.68 10.67
N HIS A 292 -12.16 15.50 9.77
CA HIS A 292 -12.77 15.70 8.44
C HIS A 292 -12.11 14.78 7.39
N ALA A 293 -12.91 13.89 6.81
CA ALA A 293 -12.45 12.71 6.09
C ALA A 293 -11.56 13.04 4.87
N ARG A 294 -10.59 12.15 4.60
CA ARG A 294 -9.50 12.26 3.59
C ARG A 294 -8.51 13.41 3.78
N GLN A 295 -8.92 14.63 4.13
CA GLN A 295 -8.01 15.77 4.19
C GLN A 295 -7.12 15.78 5.44
N GLY A 296 -7.68 15.46 6.62
CA GLY A 296 -6.90 15.39 7.87
C GLY A 296 -5.80 14.32 7.84
N MET A 297 -6.03 13.16 7.19
CA MET A 297 -5.02 12.11 7.04
C MET A 297 -3.87 12.53 6.12
N ARG A 298 -4.16 13.24 5.02
CA ARG A 298 -3.11 13.78 4.14
C ARG A 298 -2.27 14.83 4.85
N GLY A 299 -2.89 15.71 5.64
CA GLY A 299 -2.17 16.67 6.50
C GLY A 299 -1.26 15.97 7.51
N PHE A 300 -1.81 15.01 8.25
CA PHE A 300 -1.08 14.21 9.25
C PHE A 300 0.14 13.48 8.68
N ILE A 301 -0.02 12.78 7.55
CA ILE A 301 1.08 12.06 6.90
C ILE A 301 2.13 13.05 6.33
N SER A 302 1.68 14.13 5.69
CA SER A 302 2.59 15.16 5.17
C SER A 302 3.40 15.81 6.28
N GLU A 303 2.81 16.03 7.46
CA GLU A 303 3.49 16.65 8.59
C GLU A 303 4.54 15.72 9.22
N ILE A 304 4.28 14.41 9.29
CA ILE A 304 5.27 13.42 9.72
C ILE A 304 6.43 13.30 8.73
N ILE A 305 6.14 13.20 7.43
CA ILE A 305 7.18 13.01 6.40
C ILE A 305 8.02 14.29 6.22
N SER A 306 7.38 15.45 6.15
CA SER A 306 8.10 16.72 5.91
C SER A 306 8.84 17.21 7.16
N ILE A 307 8.22 17.20 8.35
CA ILE A 307 8.84 17.80 9.57
C ILE A 307 9.63 16.76 10.37
N GLY A 308 9.25 15.48 10.36
CA GLY A 308 9.93 14.44 11.14
C GLY A 308 11.41 14.21 10.78
N CYS A 309 11.86 14.70 9.63
CA CYS A 309 13.26 14.66 9.21
C CYS A 309 14.00 16.01 9.36
N LEU A 310 13.29 17.11 9.56
CA LEU A 310 13.85 18.47 9.58
C LEU A 310 14.32 18.87 10.98
N HIS A 311 15.59 19.27 11.08
CA HIS A 311 16.17 19.83 12.29
C HIS A 311 16.76 21.21 11.99
N HIS A 312 16.00 22.27 12.25
CA HIS A 312 16.47 23.66 12.12
C HIS A 312 16.08 24.49 13.36
N ARG A 313 16.94 25.42 13.76
CA ARG A 313 16.79 26.25 14.99
C ARG A 313 15.49 27.07 15.07
N ASN A 314 14.86 27.34 13.92
CA ASN A 314 13.62 28.12 13.81
C ASN A 314 12.37 27.29 13.45
N LEU A 315 12.45 25.95 13.49
CA LEU A 315 11.30 25.04 13.34
C LEU A 315 11.05 24.32 14.66
N VAL A 316 9.78 24.13 15.05
CA VAL A 316 9.46 23.37 16.27
C VAL A 316 9.69 21.87 16.03
N PRO A 317 10.50 21.18 16.84
CA PRO A 317 10.76 19.75 16.67
C PRO A 317 9.49 18.89 16.79
N LEU A 318 9.23 18.05 15.79
CA LEU A 318 8.24 16.98 15.86
C LEU A 318 8.85 15.79 16.62
N LEU A 319 8.53 15.69 17.91
CA LEU A 319 9.00 14.61 18.79
C LEU A 319 8.39 13.25 18.43
N GLY A 320 7.26 13.21 17.72
CA GLY A 320 6.67 11.98 17.22
C GLY A 320 5.17 12.06 16.96
N TYR A 321 4.53 10.89 16.83
CA TYR A 321 3.11 10.80 16.48
C TYR A 321 2.41 9.61 17.16
N CYS A 322 1.07 9.62 17.17
CA CYS A 322 0.24 8.50 17.58
C CYS A 322 -0.98 8.39 16.66
N ARG A 323 -1.26 7.17 16.20
CA ARG A 323 -2.47 6.82 15.43
C ARG A 323 -3.19 5.66 16.09
N ARG A 324 -4.50 5.78 16.36
CA ARG A 324 -5.33 4.72 16.96
C ARG A 324 -6.84 4.92 16.74
N LYS A 325 -7.55 3.95 16.15
CA LYS A 325 -9.02 3.98 15.96
C LYS A 325 -9.56 5.30 15.36
N GLY A 326 -8.86 5.83 14.36
CA GLY A 326 -9.18 7.14 13.77
C GLY A 326 -8.45 8.31 14.41
N GLU A 327 -8.17 8.27 15.72
CA GLU A 327 -7.45 9.34 16.42
C GLU A 327 -6.06 9.54 15.81
N LEU A 328 -5.79 10.78 15.36
CA LEU A 328 -4.55 11.24 14.77
C LEU A 328 -3.95 12.31 15.69
N LEU A 329 -2.77 12.03 16.25
CA LEU A 329 -2.11 12.83 17.27
C LEU A 329 -0.66 13.10 16.86
N LEU A 330 -0.24 14.36 16.83
CA LEU A 330 1.15 14.78 16.62
C LEU A 330 1.70 15.35 17.92
N VAL A 331 2.97 15.08 18.22
CA VAL A 331 3.62 15.39 19.49
C VAL A 331 4.82 16.28 19.21
N TYR A 332 4.80 17.50 19.72
CA TYR A 332 5.88 18.48 19.58
C TYR A 332 6.46 18.82 20.95
N GLU A 333 7.64 19.44 20.94
CA GLU A 333 8.17 20.12 22.11
C GLU A 333 7.23 21.24 22.58
N PHE A 334 7.05 21.41 23.89
CA PHE A 334 6.22 22.48 24.44
C PHE A 334 6.99 23.79 24.59
N THR A 335 6.46 24.88 24.02
CA THR A 335 7.00 26.24 24.19
C THR A 335 6.19 27.04 25.20
N SER A 336 6.84 27.66 26.19
CA SER A 336 6.18 28.31 27.33
C SER A 336 5.40 29.58 26.99
N ASN A 337 5.86 30.40 26.02
CA ASN A 337 5.30 31.73 25.77
C ASN A 337 4.17 31.77 24.74
N GLY A 338 3.89 30.66 24.05
CA GLY A 338 2.80 30.57 23.07
C GLY A 338 3.02 31.37 21.79
N SER A 339 1.93 31.67 21.07
CA SER A 339 1.94 32.25 19.73
C SER A 339 2.11 33.78 19.69
N LEU A 340 2.81 34.27 18.66
CA LEU A 340 3.12 35.68 18.41
C LEU A 340 1.86 36.56 18.32
N ASP A 341 0.76 36.02 17.78
CA ASP A 341 -0.50 36.75 17.64
C ASP A 341 -1.08 37.24 18.99
N ARG A 342 -0.76 36.54 20.10
CA ARG A 342 -1.10 36.95 21.48
C ARG A 342 -0.32 38.17 21.97
N PHE A 343 0.77 38.54 21.30
CA PHE A 343 1.61 39.70 21.62
C PHE A 343 1.36 40.90 20.67
N LEU A 344 0.65 40.68 19.57
CA LEU A 344 0.28 41.71 18.59
C LEU A 344 -1.15 42.24 18.82
N PHE A 345 -2.10 41.35 19.12
CA PHE A 345 -3.54 41.65 19.13
C PHE A 345 -4.17 41.70 20.54
N ASN A 346 -5.39 42.25 20.61
CA ASN A 346 -6.31 42.16 21.76
C ASN A 346 -5.70 42.56 23.13
N GLN A 347 -5.12 43.76 23.22
CA GLN A 347 -4.54 44.33 24.45
C GLN A 347 -3.58 43.36 25.17
N PRO A 348 -2.42 43.07 24.56
CA PRO A 348 -1.49 42.06 25.08
C PRO A 348 -0.94 42.49 26.45
N LYS A 349 -0.82 41.53 27.39
CA LYS A 349 -0.20 41.77 28.72
C LYS A 349 1.26 42.25 28.64
N ARG A 350 1.92 42.00 27.51
CA ARG A 350 3.28 42.42 27.17
C ARG A 350 3.35 42.56 25.65
N SER A 351 3.62 43.75 25.14
CA SER A 351 3.82 43.99 23.69
C SER A 351 5.27 43.71 23.28
N LEU A 352 5.48 43.43 21.98
CA LEU A 352 6.82 43.34 21.40
C LEU A 352 7.24 44.69 20.82
N ASN A 353 8.47 45.10 21.14
CA ASN A 353 9.11 46.29 20.57
C ASN A 353 9.60 46.04 19.12
N CYS A 354 9.97 47.11 18.42
CA CYS A 354 10.37 47.04 17.02
C CYS A 354 11.52 46.02 16.77
N ASN A 355 12.58 46.05 17.58
CA ASN A 355 13.73 45.16 17.41
C ASN A 355 13.35 43.67 17.59
N GLN A 356 12.46 43.36 18.55
CA GLN A 356 11.94 42.01 18.74
C GLN A 356 11.11 41.55 17.53
N ARG A 357 10.23 42.41 16.99
CA ARG A 357 9.47 42.11 15.77
C ARG A 357 10.38 41.85 14.57
N PHE A 358 11.43 42.66 14.39
CA PHE A 358 12.38 42.50 13.29
C PHE A 358 13.21 41.21 13.40
N ARG A 359 13.63 40.81 14.63
CA ARG A 359 14.23 39.49 14.88
C ARG A 359 13.30 38.33 14.55
N VAL A 360 12.01 38.47 14.88
CA VAL A 360 11.00 37.45 14.54
C VAL A 360 10.84 37.31 13.02
N ILE A 361 10.76 38.43 12.30
CA ILE A 361 10.74 38.46 10.83
C ILE A 361 11.95 37.72 10.23
N LYS A 362 13.17 38.03 10.68
CA LYS A 362 14.39 37.36 10.22
C LYS A 362 14.42 35.86 10.53
N GLY A 363 13.95 35.46 11.73
CA GLY A 363 13.89 34.05 12.11
C GLY A 363 12.92 33.22 11.26
N VAL A 364 11.75 33.78 10.92
CA VAL A 364 10.78 33.12 10.02
C VAL A 364 11.31 33.10 8.58
N ALA A 365 11.98 34.16 8.12
CA ALA A 365 12.62 34.17 6.81
C ALA A 365 13.73 33.12 6.68
N SER A 366 14.56 32.94 7.72
CA SER A 366 15.55 31.87 7.83
C SER A 366 14.88 30.50 7.75
N ALA A 367 13.84 30.24 8.54
CA ALA A 367 13.12 28.96 8.49
C ALA A 367 12.56 28.63 7.11
N LEU A 368 12.02 29.61 6.38
CA LEU A 368 11.47 29.41 5.04
C LEU A 368 12.56 29.26 3.97
N LEU A 369 13.74 29.88 4.14
CA LEU A 369 14.88 29.64 3.25
C LEU A 369 15.32 28.18 3.30
N ASP A 370 15.54 27.64 4.50
CA ASP A 370 15.95 26.24 4.70
C ASP A 370 14.94 25.26 4.04
N LEU A 371 13.64 25.51 4.25
CA LEU A 371 12.56 24.71 3.66
C LEU A 371 12.50 24.79 2.12
N HIS A 372 12.81 25.95 1.53
CA HIS A 372 12.65 26.18 0.09
C HIS A 372 13.89 25.85 -0.73
N GLU A 373 15.09 26.09 -0.20
CA GLU A 373 16.34 26.12 -0.97
C GLU A 373 17.49 25.27 -0.39
N GLU A 374 17.48 24.93 0.91
CA GLU A 374 18.66 24.29 1.57
C GLU A 374 18.41 22.82 2.00
N TRP A 375 17.18 22.34 1.94
CA TRP A 375 16.83 20.93 2.16
C TRP A 375 16.89 20.08 0.87
N GLU A 376 17.15 18.78 1.00
CA GLU A 376 17.28 17.81 -0.12
C GLU A 376 15.99 17.72 -0.98
N GLN A 377 14.84 18.09 -0.44
CA GLN A 377 13.58 18.23 -1.16
C GLN A 377 12.89 19.54 -0.76
N VAL A 378 12.32 20.25 -1.75
CA VAL A 378 11.60 21.51 -1.49
C VAL A 378 10.34 21.25 -0.65
N VAL A 379 10.31 21.81 0.56
CA VAL A 379 9.16 21.76 1.48
C VAL A 379 8.40 23.08 1.42
N ILE A 380 7.07 23.01 1.27
CA ILE A 380 6.20 24.18 1.16
C ILE A 380 5.34 24.26 2.42
N HIS A 381 5.46 25.35 3.19
CA HIS A 381 4.88 25.55 4.52
C HIS A 381 3.38 25.87 4.52
N ARG A 382 2.80 26.46 3.45
CA ARG A 382 1.36 26.63 3.19
C ARG A 382 0.48 27.39 4.21
N ASP A 383 0.99 27.73 5.40
CA ASP A 383 0.24 28.42 6.46
C ASP A 383 1.16 29.32 7.32
N VAL A 384 1.88 30.24 6.66
CA VAL A 384 2.73 31.24 7.31
C VAL A 384 1.85 32.39 7.83
N LYS A 385 1.81 32.60 9.16
CA LYS A 385 1.00 33.62 9.87
C LYS A 385 1.44 33.74 11.34
N ALA A 386 1.15 34.84 12.03
CA ALA A 386 1.61 35.06 13.41
C ALA A 386 1.07 34.02 14.43
N SER A 387 -0.12 33.46 14.23
CA SER A 387 -0.64 32.41 15.15
C SER A 387 0.12 31.08 15.06
N ASN A 388 0.91 30.87 14.00
CA ASN A 388 1.78 29.70 13.83
C ASN A 388 3.25 29.97 14.23
N VAL A 389 3.58 31.16 14.75
CA VAL A 389 4.93 31.53 15.20
C VAL A 389 4.96 31.51 16.73
N LEU A 390 5.75 30.63 17.34
CA LEU A 390 5.88 30.48 18.79
C LEU A 390 7.13 31.22 19.31
N LEU A 391 7.04 31.72 20.54
CA LEU A 391 8.14 32.41 21.24
C LEU A 391 8.69 31.55 22.39
N TYR A 392 9.97 31.74 22.72
CA TYR A 392 10.67 31.09 23.82
C TYR A 392 11.29 32.13 24.78
N ASP A 393 11.45 31.80 26.07
CA ASP A 393 11.59 32.82 27.13
C ASP A 393 13.01 33.38 27.35
N HIS A 394 13.93 33.18 26.39
CA HIS A 394 15.32 33.63 26.46
C HIS A 394 15.77 34.42 25.22
N GLY A 395 15.21 35.62 25.05
CA GLY A 395 15.85 36.75 24.34
C GLY A 395 16.13 36.64 22.84
N THR A 396 15.90 35.48 22.21
CA THR A 396 16.30 35.21 20.83
C THR A 396 15.47 34.11 20.17
N LEU A 397 15.06 34.39 18.93
CA LEU A 397 14.58 33.48 17.89
C LEU A 397 13.14 32.90 18.05
N PRO A 398 12.28 33.04 17.02
CA PRO A 398 10.98 32.35 16.94
C PRO A 398 11.12 30.91 16.43
N GLN A 399 10.10 30.08 16.67
CA GLN A 399 9.96 28.73 16.11
C GLN A 399 8.56 28.53 15.51
N THR A 400 8.42 27.96 14.31
CA THR A 400 7.11 27.87 13.62
C THR A 400 6.45 26.49 13.64
N THR A 401 5.11 26.47 13.55
CA THR A 401 4.24 25.27 13.46
C THR A 401 3.30 25.31 12.23
N HIS A 402 2.67 24.17 11.92
CA HIS A 402 2.16 23.77 10.58
C HIS A 402 0.77 23.08 10.80
N VAL A 403 -0.19 22.87 9.88
CA VAL A 403 -0.49 23.46 8.56
C VAL A 403 -2.00 23.44 8.30
N ALA A 404 -2.57 24.51 7.72
CA ALA A 404 -2.95 24.64 6.30
C ALA A 404 -3.61 26.01 6.05
N GLY A 405 -3.62 26.45 4.79
CA GLY A 405 -3.81 27.87 4.43
C GLY A 405 -5.04 28.57 5.01
N SER A 406 -4.81 29.80 5.48
CA SER A 406 -5.80 30.65 6.15
C SER A 406 -6.25 31.82 5.25
N PHE A 407 -7.55 32.13 5.25
CA PHE A 407 -8.10 33.28 4.52
C PHE A 407 -7.35 34.58 4.90
N GLY A 408 -6.98 35.39 3.90
CA GLY A 408 -6.12 36.57 4.06
C GLY A 408 -4.61 36.32 3.89
N TYR A 409 -4.17 35.05 3.83
CA TYR A 409 -2.77 34.66 3.56
C TYR A 409 -2.64 33.82 2.28
N LEU A 410 -3.75 33.51 1.61
CA LEU A 410 -3.79 32.69 0.41
C LEU A 410 -3.40 33.51 -0.83
N ALA A 411 -2.37 33.07 -1.53
CA ALA A 411 -1.97 33.68 -2.80
C ALA A 411 -3.08 33.53 -3.88
N PRO A 412 -3.36 34.55 -4.71
CA PRO A 412 -4.46 34.51 -5.69
C PRO A 412 -4.40 33.31 -6.65
N GLU A 413 -3.20 32.93 -7.09
CA GLU A 413 -3.01 31.77 -7.96
C GLU A 413 -3.25 30.43 -7.25
N TYR A 414 -3.08 30.36 -5.93
CA TYR A 414 -3.38 29.17 -5.15
C TYR A 414 -4.89 28.92 -5.12
N SER A 415 -5.68 29.97 -4.86
CA SER A 415 -7.15 29.92 -4.89
C SER A 415 -7.70 29.53 -6.26
N ARG A 416 -7.01 29.90 -7.35
CA ARG A 416 -7.40 29.55 -8.73
C ARG A 416 -6.98 28.15 -9.18
N THR A 417 -5.80 27.67 -8.75
CA THR A 417 -5.18 26.44 -9.30
C THR A 417 -5.12 25.27 -8.34
N GLY A 418 -5.31 25.49 -7.03
CA GLY A 418 -5.15 24.49 -5.97
C GLY A 418 -3.71 24.01 -5.75
N ARG A 419 -2.71 24.59 -6.46
CA ARG A 419 -1.31 24.15 -6.43
C ARG A 419 -0.45 25.07 -5.57
N ALA A 420 0.03 24.56 -4.44
CA ALA A 420 0.98 25.26 -3.58
C ALA A 420 2.39 25.26 -4.22
N THR A 421 3.13 26.35 -4.07
CA THR A 421 4.51 26.51 -4.55
C THR A 421 5.32 27.32 -3.52
N THR A 422 6.65 27.40 -3.67
CA THR A 422 7.47 28.32 -2.85
C THR A 422 6.98 29.77 -2.95
N LYS A 423 6.48 30.20 -4.12
CA LYS A 423 5.87 31.52 -4.32
C LYS A 423 4.56 31.73 -3.56
N THR A 424 3.80 30.68 -3.25
CA THR A 424 2.59 30.81 -2.40
C THR A 424 2.96 31.05 -0.94
N ASP A 425 4.08 30.48 -0.48
CA ASP A 425 4.62 30.77 0.86
C ASP A 425 5.21 32.18 0.96
N VAL A 426 5.91 32.66 -0.08
CA VAL A 426 6.43 34.04 -0.14
C VAL A 426 5.27 35.06 -0.03
N TYR A 427 4.12 34.78 -0.66
CA TYR A 427 2.93 35.63 -0.53
C TYR A 427 2.40 35.66 0.91
N ALA A 428 2.27 34.50 1.55
CA ALA A 428 1.83 34.38 2.94
C ALA A 428 2.84 35.04 3.92
N PHE A 429 4.14 34.93 3.63
CA PHE A 429 5.20 35.63 4.35
C PHE A 429 5.09 37.16 4.20
N GLY A 430 4.75 37.66 3.00
CA GLY A 430 4.46 39.10 2.80
C GLY A 430 3.27 39.58 3.64
N ALA A 431 2.18 38.82 3.68
CA ALA A 431 1.02 39.14 4.52
C ALA A 431 1.39 39.11 6.02
N PHE A 432 2.28 38.20 6.42
CA PHE A 432 2.86 38.12 7.76
C PHE A 432 3.79 39.30 8.10
N LEU A 433 4.61 39.79 7.16
CA LEU A 433 5.41 41.02 7.36
C LEU A 433 4.50 42.19 7.73
N LEU A 434 3.41 42.38 6.97
CA LEU A 434 2.43 43.43 7.23
C LEU A 434 1.65 43.18 8.53
N GLU A 435 1.27 41.94 8.83
CA GLU A 435 0.63 41.57 10.11
C GLU A 435 1.48 42.01 11.32
N VAL A 436 2.78 41.76 11.27
CA VAL A 436 3.75 42.10 12.33
C VAL A 436 4.05 43.59 12.39
N ALA A 437 4.23 44.25 11.24
CA ALA A 437 4.56 45.68 11.17
C ALA A 437 3.39 46.57 11.57
N CYS A 438 2.19 46.29 11.05
CA CYS A 438 0.98 47.06 11.30
C CYS A 438 0.29 46.70 12.62
N GLY A 439 0.58 45.52 13.19
CA GLY A 439 -0.11 45.01 14.39
C GLY A 439 -1.62 44.79 14.16
N ARG A 440 -2.02 44.55 12.91
CA ARG A 440 -3.40 44.32 12.43
C ARG A 440 -3.46 42.96 11.73
N ARG A 441 -4.59 42.26 11.79
CA ARG A 441 -4.79 41.01 11.04
C ARG A 441 -5.01 41.34 9.55
N PRO A 442 -4.57 40.49 8.58
CA PRO A 442 -4.75 40.76 7.16
C PRO A 442 -6.21 40.92 6.70
N ILE A 443 -7.14 40.30 7.43
CA ILE A 443 -8.59 40.51 7.36
C ILE A 443 -9.07 40.61 8.81
N ASP A 444 -9.88 41.63 9.16
CA ASP A 444 -10.54 41.68 10.47
C ASP A 444 -11.86 40.88 10.43
N PRO A 445 -12.00 39.78 11.19
CA PRO A 445 -13.25 39.00 11.25
C PRO A 445 -14.41 39.75 11.93
N ARG A 446 -14.21 40.97 12.44
CA ARG A 446 -15.26 41.83 13.00
C ARG A 446 -15.76 42.92 12.05
N ALA A 447 -15.11 43.12 10.91
CA ALA A 447 -15.57 44.08 9.90
C ALA A 447 -16.78 43.54 9.12
N VAL A 448 -17.70 44.43 8.72
CA VAL A 448 -18.78 44.10 7.79
C VAL A 448 -18.14 43.84 6.40
N PRO A 449 -18.61 42.88 5.58
CA PRO A 449 -17.97 42.56 4.30
C PRO A 449 -17.83 43.74 3.31
N GLU A 450 -18.69 44.76 3.45
CA GLU A 450 -18.68 45.99 2.64
C GLU A 450 -17.64 47.02 3.14
N GLU A 451 -17.13 46.87 4.36
CA GLU A 451 -16.11 47.72 5.00
C GLU A 451 -14.78 46.97 5.24
N SER A 452 -14.68 45.68 4.86
CA SER A 452 -13.52 44.85 5.14
C SER A 452 -12.33 45.15 4.22
N ILE A 453 -11.54 46.16 4.58
CA ILE A 453 -10.30 46.50 3.88
C ILE A 453 -9.25 45.39 4.10
N ILE A 454 -8.71 44.84 3.01
CA ILE A 454 -7.61 43.88 3.06
C ILE A 454 -6.31 44.63 3.38
N LEU A 455 -5.56 44.15 4.39
CA LEU A 455 -4.37 44.84 4.89
C LEU A 455 -3.31 45.08 3.80
N VAL A 456 -3.13 44.10 2.90
CA VAL A 456 -2.16 44.20 1.79
C VAL A 456 -2.48 45.39 0.87
N ASP A 457 -3.75 45.55 0.50
CA ASP A 457 -4.20 46.65 -0.36
C ASP A 457 -4.11 48.00 0.37
N TRP A 458 -4.44 48.04 1.68
CA TRP A 458 -4.31 49.27 2.49
C TRP A 458 -2.87 49.79 2.58
N VAL A 459 -1.89 48.92 2.91
CA VAL A 459 -0.48 49.33 2.98
C VAL A 459 0.04 49.77 1.62
N PHE A 460 -0.42 49.13 0.54
CA PHE A 460 -0.08 49.53 -0.82
C PHE A 460 -0.65 50.91 -1.19
N LEU A 461 -1.84 51.27 -0.70
CA LEU A 461 -2.41 52.61 -0.85
C LEU A 461 -1.59 53.67 -0.11
N CYS A 462 -1.29 53.48 1.19
CA CYS A 462 -0.44 54.40 1.97
C CYS A 462 0.94 54.59 1.29
N TRP A 463 1.50 53.53 0.71
CA TRP A 463 2.74 53.62 -0.07
C TRP A 463 2.59 54.43 -1.36
N LYS A 464 1.50 54.23 -2.12
CA LYS A 464 1.22 54.99 -3.34
C LYS A 464 0.98 56.48 -3.07
N GLU A 465 0.42 56.82 -1.91
CA GLU A 465 0.19 58.19 -1.46
C GLU A 465 1.44 58.87 -0.87
N GLY A 466 2.52 58.09 -0.65
CA GLY A 466 3.84 58.59 -0.26
C GLY A 466 4.14 58.53 1.24
N ASP A 467 3.19 58.09 2.07
CA ASP A 467 3.37 57.93 3.52
C ASP A 467 3.09 56.48 3.97
N ILE A 468 3.94 55.56 3.53
CA ILE A 468 3.87 54.15 3.94
C ILE A 468 4.01 53.97 5.46
N LEU A 469 4.61 54.93 6.17
CA LEU A 469 4.84 54.85 7.62
C LEU A 469 3.56 55.03 8.45
N GLU A 470 2.49 55.57 7.88
CA GLU A 470 1.14 55.56 8.49
C GLU A 470 0.69 54.13 8.84
N ALA A 471 1.15 53.14 8.07
CA ALA A 471 0.80 51.74 8.27
C ALA A 471 1.40 51.09 9.53
N VAL A 472 2.38 51.70 10.19
CA VAL A 472 3.07 51.12 11.35
C VAL A 472 2.14 51.00 12.56
N ASP A 473 2.29 49.92 13.35
CA ASP A 473 1.51 49.71 14.59
C ASP A 473 1.68 50.90 15.54
N GLN A 474 0.60 51.67 15.74
CA GLN A 474 0.55 52.85 16.60
C GLN A 474 1.02 52.56 18.04
N LYS A 475 0.97 51.30 18.50
CA LYS A 475 1.50 50.87 19.81
C LYS A 475 3.03 50.98 19.93
N LEU A 476 3.76 51.14 18.83
CA LEU A 476 5.21 51.35 18.81
C LEU A 476 5.61 52.82 19.04
N GLY A 477 4.65 53.77 18.97
CA GLY A 477 4.92 55.19 19.16
C GLY A 477 6.02 55.70 18.21
N ALA A 478 7.05 56.34 18.77
CA ALA A 478 8.26 56.75 18.03
C ALA A 478 9.44 55.77 18.21
N GLU A 479 9.25 54.61 18.85
CA GLU A 479 10.30 53.65 19.22
C GLU A 479 10.57 52.61 18.11
N TYR A 480 10.80 53.09 16.89
CA TYR A 480 11.20 52.26 15.75
C TYR A 480 12.17 52.99 14.81
N VAL A 481 13.02 52.24 14.12
CA VAL A 481 13.90 52.76 13.06
C VAL A 481 13.06 52.91 11.80
N LYS A 482 12.96 54.13 11.26
CA LYS A 482 12.07 54.43 10.13
C LYS A 482 12.43 53.63 8.88
N GLU A 483 13.74 53.51 8.64
CA GLU A 483 14.33 52.81 7.51
C GLU A 483 14.06 51.30 7.57
N GLU A 484 14.11 50.69 8.77
CA GLU A 484 13.74 49.27 8.97
C GLU A 484 12.25 49.04 8.78
N ALA A 485 11.40 49.95 9.29
CA ALA A 485 9.94 49.85 9.13
C ALA A 485 9.50 50.02 7.67
N GLU A 486 10.05 51.02 6.98
CA GLU A 486 9.82 51.26 5.55
C GLU A 486 10.27 50.08 4.69
N LEU A 487 11.45 49.50 4.98
CA LEU A 487 11.94 48.29 4.34
C LEU A 487 10.97 47.12 4.53
N VAL A 488 10.52 46.84 5.75
CA VAL A 488 9.59 45.73 6.06
C VAL A 488 8.25 45.89 5.34
N LEU A 489 7.70 47.11 5.30
CA LEU A 489 6.41 47.38 4.65
C LEU A 489 6.51 47.25 3.12
N LYS A 490 7.52 47.86 2.49
CA LYS A 490 7.77 47.73 1.04
C LYS A 490 8.06 46.28 0.64
N LEU A 491 8.85 45.56 1.43
CA LEU A 491 9.14 44.15 1.21
C LEU A 491 7.89 43.27 1.41
N GLY A 492 7.00 43.63 2.35
CA GLY A 492 5.68 43.02 2.52
C GLY A 492 4.83 43.12 1.25
N CYS A 493 4.66 44.33 0.71
CA CYS A 493 3.95 44.55 -0.54
C CYS A 493 4.59 43.80 -1.73
N LEU A 494 5.92 43.77 -1.84
CA LEU A 494 6.63 43.05 -2.89
C LEU A 494 6.45 41.52 -2.77
N CYS A 495 6.49 40.97 -1.55
CA CYS A 495 6.27 39.55 -1.31
C CYS A 495 4.80 39.14 -1.58
N SER A 496 3.84 40.00 -1.23
CA SER A 496 2.41 39.80 -1.48
C SER A 496 1.92 40.30 -2.85
N HIS A 497 2.81 40.43 -3.84
CA HIS A 497 2.42 40.81 -5.19
C HIS A 497 1.48 39.77 -5.85
N SER A 498 0.49 40.21 -6.63
CA SER A 498 -0.47 39.32 -7.30
C SER A 498 0.20 38.30 -8.23
N GLU A 499 1.08 38.77 -9.11
CA GLU A 499 1.88 37.93 -10.02
C GLU A 499 3.01 37.17 -9.28
N PRO A 500 3.05 35.81 -9.31
CA PRO A 500 4.03 35.02 -8.56
C PRO A 500 5.48 35.23 -9.00
N ASN A 501 5.69 35.57 -10.28
CA ASN A 501 7.02 35.73 -10.87
C ASN A 501 7.73 37.01 -10.43
N LEU A 502 6.99 38.01 -9.93
CA LEU A 502 7.55 39.27 -9.44
C LEU A 502 7.90 39.22 -7.94
N ARG A 503 7.44 38.19 -7.21
CA ARG A 503 7.81 37.97 -5.81
C ARG A 503 9.27 37.49 -5.74
N PRO A 504 10.06 37.87 -4.73
CA PRO A 504 11.43 37.38 -4.53
C PRO A 504 11.51 35.88 -4.20
N SER A 505 12.72 35.32 -4.09
CA SER A 505 12.97 34.07 -3.35
C SER A 505 13.24 34.36 -1.87
N MET A 506 13.16 33.35 -1.00
CA MET A 506 13.44 33.55 0.43
C MET A 506 14.89 33.97 0.70
N ARG A 507 15.84 33.56 -0.16
CA ARG A 507 17.23 34.03 -0.09
C ARG A 507 17.34 35.52 -0.37
N GLN A 508 16.62 36.02 -1.39
CA GLN A 508 16.56 37.45 -1.68
C GLN A 508 15.90 38.24 -0.55
N VAL A 509 14.80 37.72 0.03
CA VAL A 509 14.13 38.31 1.20
C VAL A 509 15.09 38.49 2.38
N LEU A 510 15.91 37.48 2.70
CA LEU A 510 16.92 37.60 3.76
C LEU A 510 18.00 38.63 3.42
N LEU A 511 18.53 38.64 2.20
CA LEU A 511 19.53 39.61 1.78
C LEU A 511 19.03 41.07 1.87
N TYR A 512 17.74 41.32 1.59
CA TYR A 512 17.11 42.62 1.82
C TYR A 512 16.99 42.94 3.31
N LEU A 513 16.48 42.00 4.12
CA LEU A 513 16.33 42.18 5.58
C LEU A 513 17.67 42.39 6.30
N GLU A 514 18.76 41.82 5.80
CA GLU A 514 20.12 41.99 6.32
C GLU A 514 20.77 43.32 5.91
N GLY A 515 20.21 44.03 4.92
CA GLY A 515 20.84 45.20 4.31
C GLY A 515 22.00 44.86 3.35
N SER A 516 22.22 43.57 3.08
CA SER A 516 23.25 43.06 2.18
C SER A 516 23.01 43.44 0.72
N VAL A 517 21.75 43.68 0.35
CA VAL A 517 21.32 44.17 -0.97
C VAL A 517 20.23 45.22 -0.77
N ALA A 518 20.27 46.32 -1.54
CA ALA A 518 19.20 47.31 -1.53
C ALA A 518 17.91 46.75 -2.17
N LEU A 519 16.75 47.14 -1.65
CA LEU A 519 15.47 46.83 -2.30
C LEU A 519 15.47 47.44 -3.72
N PRO A 520 15.03 46.71 -4.76
CA PRO A 520 14.95 47.26 -6.12
C PRO A 520 14.05 48.49 -6.20
N ASP A 521 14.17 49.30 -7.25
CA ASP A 521 13.26 50.42 -7.48
C ASP A 521 11.87 49.90 -7.91
N LEU A 522 10.91 50.01 -6.99
CA LEU A 522 9.55 49.49 -7.14
C LEU A 522 8.56 50.53 -7.69
N SER A 523 9.03 51.70 -8.15
CA SER A 523 8.22 52.72 -8.81
C SER A 523 7.42 52.19 -10.02
N SER A 524 7.91 51.13 -10.68
CA SER A 524 7.20 50.43 -11.77
C SER A 524 6.16 49.39 -11.31
N LEU A 525 6.25 48.86 -10.07
CA LEU A 525 5.25 47.95 -9.50
C LEU A 525 3.99 48.70 -9.04
N ALA A 526 4.13 49.95 -8.59
CA ALA A 526 3.03 50.81 -8.17
C ALA A 526 1.92 50.99 -9.23
N MET A 527 2.25 50.79 -10.51
CA MET A 527 1.34 50.94 -11.67
C MET A 527 0.48 49.71 -11.99
N LYS A 528 0.62 48.57 -11.28
CA LYS A 528 -0.04 47.29 -11.64
C LYS A 528 -0.75 46.53 -10.51
N GLY A 529 -0.91 47.14 -9.33
CA GLY A 529 -1.57 46.51 -8.17
C GLY A 529 -3.11 46.51 -8.21
N SER A 530 -3.70 45.36 -7.87
CA SER A 530 -5.12 45.08 -7.53
C SER A 530 -6.25 45.68 -8.39
N ALA A 531 -6.85 44.82 -9.20
CA ALA A 531 -8.25 44.92 -9.63
C ALA A 531 -8.93 43.54 -9.50
N VAL A 532 -9.27 43.15 -8.26
CA VAL A 532 -10.12 41.98 -7.95
C VAL A 532 -11.24 42.41 -7.01
N GLY A 533 -12.09 43.33 -7.48
CA GLY A 533 -13.41 43.56 -6.90
C GLY A 533 -14.41 42.56 -7.48
N PHE A 534 -15.22 41.94 -6.61
CA PHE A 534 -16.49 41.37 -7.06
C PHE A 534 -17.39 42.53 -7.49
N ASP A 535 -17.88 42.52 -8.73
CA ASP A 535 -18.98 43.39 -9.12
C ASP A 535 -19.98 42.65 -10.02
N VAL A 536 -21.26 42.90 -9.76
CA VAL A 536 -22.41 42.27 -10.40
C VAL A 536 -23.45 43.36 -10.65
N SER A 537 -23.45 43.95 -11.85
CA SER A 537 -24.68 44.23 -12.66
C SER A 537 -24.41 45.14 -13.87
N ILE A 538 -25.03 44.78 -15.00
CA ILE A 538 -25.98 45.60 -15.80
C ILE A 538 -26.04 47.09 -15.35
N ASP A 539 -25.77 48.12 -16.18
CA ASP A 539 -26.33 48.37 -17.52
C ASP A 539 -25.52 49.43 -18.34
N LYS A 540 -25.77 49.50 -19.67
CA LYS A 540 -25.57 50.65 -20.61
C LYS A 540 -24.46 51.71 -20.37
N CYS A 541 -23.67 52.00 -21.42
CA CYS A 541 -24.08 53.04 -22.39
C CYS A 541 -23.31 53.00 -23.74
N PHE A 542 -23.92 53.61 -24.75
CA PHE A 542 -23.41 53.83 -26.12
C PHE A 542 -22.32 54.91 -26.18
N SER A 543 -21.38 54.81 -27.14
CA SER A 543 -21.41 55.67 -28.36
C SER A 543 -20.18 55.45 -29.26
N GLU A 544 -20.41 55.18 -30.55
CA GLU A 544 -19.65 55.59 -31.77
C GLU A 544 -18.09 55.48 -31.83
N LYS A 545 -17.45 55.05 -32.93
CA LYS A 545 -17.90 54.72 -34.31
C LYS A 545 -16.85 53.88 -35.09
N SER A 546 -17.24 53.46 -36.30
CA SER A 546 -16.43 52.99 -37.45
C SER A 546 -15.76 51.59 -37.44
N GLY A 547 -16.56 50.57 -37.78
CA GLY A 547 -16.52 49.99 -39.13
C GLY A 547 -15.44 48.97 -39.52
N HIS A 548 -15.71 47.68 -39.27
CA HIS A 548 -15.39 46.60 -40.22
C HIS A 548 -16.41 45.44 -40.12
N ASP A 549 -16.57 44.70 -41.22
CA ASP A 549 -17.75 43.88 -41.55
C ASP A 549 -17.78 42.50 -40.79
N PRO A 550 -18.91 42.04 -40.20
CA PRO A 550 -18.94 40.82 -39.38
C PRO A 550 -18.79 39.48 -40.12
N ALA A 551 -18.64 39.50 -41.46
CA ALA A 551 -18.75 38.32 -42.32
C ALA A 551 -17.59 37.29 -42.18
N MET A 552 -16.52 37.59 -41.44
CA MET A 552 -15.36 36.69 -41.31
C MET A 552 -15.39 35.78 -40.06
N SER A 553 -16.04 36.21 -38.96
CA SER A 553 -16.08 35.44 -37.71
C SER A 553 -16.98 34.20 -37.81
N MET A 554 -18.17 34.36 -38.40
CA MET A 554 -19.13 33.26 -38.55
C MET A 554 -18.62 32.17 -39.51
N LYS A 555 -17.78 32.51 -40.49
CA LYS A 555 -17.12 31.55 -41.39
C LYS A 555 -16.06 30.71 -40.69
N LEU A 556 -15.31 31.26 -39.73
CA LEU A 556 -14.33 30.48 -38.97
C LEU A 556 -15.03 29.51 -38.01
N VAL A 557 -16.07 29.97 -37.31
CA VAL A 557 -16.85 29.12 -36.39
C VAL A 557 -17.61 28.01 -37.15
N THR A 558 -18.21 28.33 -38.31
CA THR A 558 -18.84 27.30 -39.16
C THR A 558 -17.83 26.41 -39.87
N ALA A 559 -16.63 26.87 -40.22
CA ALA A 559 -15.57 26.00 -40.73
C ALA A 559 -15.02 25.05 -39.65
N ILE A 560 -14.91 25.49 -38.40
CA ILE A 560 -14.52 24.64 -37.27
C ILE A 560 -15.64 23.63 -36.95
N LEU A 561 -16.90 24.07 -36.88
CA LEU A 561 -18.04 23.16 -36.72
C LEU A 561 -18.21 22.20 -37.90
N ALA A 562 -17.96 22.62 -39.13
CA ALA A 562 -17.96 21.75 -40.31
C ALA A 562 -16.76 20.78 -40.30
N TYR A 563 -15.59 21.20 -39.84
CA TYR A 563 -14.43 20.31 -39.64
C TYR A 563 -14.74 19.23 -38.60
N PHE A 564 -15.37 19.59 -37.47
CA PHE A 564 -15.82 18.62 -36.47
C PHE A 564 -16.99 17.76 -36.97
N LEU A 565 -17.95 18.30 -37.74
CA LEU A 565 -19.07 17.53 -38.31
C LEU A 565 -18.62 16.58 -39.42
N VAL A 566 -17.69 16.97 -40.30
CA VAL A 566 -17.08 16.06 -41.27
C VAL A 566 -16.28 14.95 -40.56
N ARG A 567 -15.64 15.25 -39.42
CA ARG A 567 -14.98 14.24 -38.58
C ARG A 567 -15.95 13.36 -37.76
N ILE A 568 -17.23 13.72 -37.68
CA ILE A 568 -18.31 12.93 -37.05
C ILE A 568 -19.15 12.16 -38.11
N VAL A 569 -19.14 12.59 -39.37
CA VAL A 569 -19.91 11.97 -40.47
C VAL A 569 -19.08 11.01 -41.35
N VAL A 570 -17.74 11.01 -41.26
CA VAL A 570 -16.90 9.89 -41.77
C VAL A 570 -16.88 8.71 -40.78
N GLY A 571 -18.05 8.42 -40.20
CA GLY A 571 -18.29 7.38 -39.18
C GLY A 571 -19.32 6.34 -39.60
N ALA A 572 -19.53 6.16 -40.91
CA ALA A 572 -20.40 5.12 -41.46
C ALA A 572 -19.91 4.67 -42.85
N ALA A 573 -19.84 3.34 -43.05
CA ALA A 573 -19.58 2.65 -44.31
C ALA A 573 -18.20 2.85 -44.98
N ALA A 574 -17.14 2.34 -44.34
CA ALA A 574 -15.98 1.79 -45.03
C ALA A 574 -15.47 0.53 -44.28
N SER A 575 -14.98 -0.46 -45.04
CA SER A 575 -14.34 -1.66 -44.50
C SER A 575 -12.89 -1.33 -44.14
N ASP A 576 -12.63 -0.93 -42.89
CA ASP A 576 -11.26 -0.63 -42.46
C ASP A 576 -10.45 -1.92 -42.25
N ASP A 577 -9.51 -2.11 -43.17
CA ASP A 577 -8.49 -3.17 -43.27
C ASP A 577 -7.44 -3.01 -42.15
N VAL A 578 -7.87 -3.27 -40.91
CA VAL A 578 -7.03 -3.11 -39.71
C VAL A 578 -5.88 -4.12 -39.74
N GLY A 579 -4.66 -3.61 -39.92
CA GLY A 579 -3.43 -4.38 -39.79
C GLY A 579 -2.28 -3.54 -39.24
N PHE A 580 -1.33 -4.20 -38.59
CA PHE A 580 -0.14 -3.57 -38.01
C PHE A 580 1.08 -4.51 -38.06
N ILE A 581 2.26 -3.93 -37.87
CA ILE A 581 3.53 -4.64 -37.79
C ILE A 581 4.46 -3.96 -36.78
N TYR A 582 4.99 -4.75 -35.85
CA TYR A 582 5.98 -4.37 -34.84
C TYR A 582 7.27 -5.14 -35.10
N GLN A 583 8.33 -4.40 -35.43
CA GLN A 583 9.68 -4.89 -35.73
C GLN A 583 10.57 -4.54 -34.54
N GLY A 584 10.39 -5.26 -33.44
CA GLY A 584 10.70 -4.75 -32.11
C GLY A 584 9.67 -3.72 -31.62
N PHE A 585 9.82 -3.33 -30.36
CA PHE A 585 8.78 -2.66 -29.56
C PHE A 585 9.22 -1.32 -28.95
N GLN A 586 10.43 -0.85 -29.26
CA GLN A 586 11.10 0.30 -28.61
C GLN A 586 10.31 1.63 -28.69
N SER A 587 9.43 1.78 -29.68
CA SER A 587 8.48 2.90 -29.83
C SER A 587 7.02 2.43 -29.95
N SER A 588 6.71 1.24 -29.45
CA SER A 588 5.36 0.66 -29.54
C SER A 588 4.44 1.24 -28.46
N ASN A 589 3.23 1.66 -28.88
CA ASN A 589 2.20 2.14 -27.97
C ASN A 589 1.33 0.96 -27.48
N LEU A 590 1.94 -0.05 -26.85
CA LEU A 590 1.21 -1.21 -26.33
C LEU A 590 0.58 -0.90 -24.96
N SER A 591 -0.57 -1.53 -24.70
CA SER A 591 -1.20 -1.55 -23.39
C SER A 591 -0.59 -2.70 -22.59
N LEU A 592 0.29 -2.38 -21.64
CA LEU A 592 0.99 -3.35 -20.80
C LEU A 592 0.34 -3.44 -19.41
N ASP A 593 0.20 -4.64 -18.88
CA ASP A 593 -0.30 -4.93 -17.52
C ASP A 593 0.54 -6.05 -16.86
N GLY A 594 0.47 -6.14 -15.54
CA GLY A 594 1.26 -7.09 -14.74
C GLY A 594 2.78 -6.90 -14.91
N LEU A 595 3.51 -7.98 -15.16
CA LEU A 595 4.98 -7.99 -15.34
C LEU A 595 5.46 -7.55 -16.75
N ALA A 596 4.56 -7.27 -17.70
CA ALA A 596 4.96 -7.01 -19.07
C ALA A 596 5.69 -5.66 -19.23
N ASN A 597 6.87 -5.67 -19.84
CA ASN A 597 7.62 -4.46 -20.17
C ASN A 597 8.30 -4.52 -21.55
N VAL A 598 8.66 -3.36 -22.09
CA VAL A 598 9.56 -3.26 -23.23
C VAL A 598 10.95 -2.95 -22.71
N THR A 599 11.93 -3.71 -23.20
CA THR A 599 13.34 -3.57 -22.84
C THR A 599 14.03 -2.49 -23.68
N ASP A 600 15.19 -2.00 -23.22
CA ASP A 600 15.93 -0.92 -23.89
C ASP A 600 16.37 -1.25 -25.33
N ASN A 601 16.55 -2.54 -25.67
CA ASN A 601 16.86 -2.99 -27.03
C ASN A 601 15.62 -3.31 -27.86
N GLY A 602 14.41 -3.08 -27.34
CA GLY A 602 13.15 -3.23 -28.07
C GLY A 602 12.51 -4.63 -28.03
N LEU A 603 12.97 -5.58 -27.20
CA LEU A 603 12.18 -6.80 -26.93
C LEU A 603 10.96 -6.47 -26.08
N LEU A 604 9.80 -7.03 -26.43
CA LEU A 604 8.65 -7.11 -25.52
C LEU A 604 8.85 -8.34 -24.63
N ARG A 605 8.96 -8.10 -23.32
CA ARG A 605 9.15 -9.12 -22.29
C ARG A 605 7.87 -9.22 -21.49
N ILE A 606 7.21 -10.38 -21.51
CA ILE A 606 5.93 -10.57 -20.83
C ILE A 606 6.13 -10.91 -19.34
N THR A 607 7.22 -11.61 -18.98
CA THR A 607 7.47 -12.06 -17.60
C THR A 607 8.90 -11.80 -17.10
N ILE A 608 9.01 -11.70 -15.77
CA ILE A 608 10.27 -11.53 -15.01
C ILE A 608 10.45 -12.76 -14.10
N ASN A 609 11.70 -13.09 -13.74
CA ASN A 609 12.05 -14.22 -12.87
C ASN A 609 11.70 -14.02 -11.37
N THR A 610 10.56 -13.39 -11.09
CA THR A 610 10.05 -13.08 -9.76
C THR A 610 8.72 -13.80 -9.49
N LYS A 611 8.52 -14.20 -8.23
CA LYS A 611 7.53 -15.19 -7.77
C LYS A 611 6.08 -14.88 -8.19
N SER A 612 5.43 -15.84 -8.85
CA SER A 612 3.97 -15.97 -9.07
C SER A 612 3.22 -14.69 -9.45
N GLN A 613 3.46 -14.17 -10.65
CA GLN A 613 2.68 -13.09 -11.27
C GLN A 613 2.50 -13.37 -12.77
N SER A 614 1.49 -12.76 -13.39
CA SER A 614 1.31 -12.73 -14.85
C SER A 614 1.76 -11.41 -15.45
N GLY A 615 1.96 -11.40 -16.76
CA GLY A 615 2.06 -10.17 -17.54
C GLY A 615 1.23 -10.27 -18.80
N HIS A 616 0.70 -9.13 -19.24
CA HIS A 616 -0.18 -9.02 -20.39
C HIS A 616 0.26 -7.86 -21.29
N ALA A 617 0.24 -8.06 -22.60
CA ALA A 617 0.59 -7.03 -23.56
C ALA A 617 -0.41 -7.01 -24.73
N PHE A 618 -1.26 -5.98 -24.77
CA PHE A 618 -2.33 -5.83 -25.74
C PHE A 618 -2.08 -4.69 -26.72
N TYR A 619 -2.55 -4.86 -27.96
CA TYR A 619 -2.73 -3.74 -28.89
C TYR A 619 -3.69 -2.70 -28.26
N PRO A 620 -3.39 -1.39 -28.29
CA PRO A 620 -4.03 -0.40 -27.41
C PRO A 620 -5.51 -0.15 -27.70
N ASN A 621 -5.93 -0.37 -28.94
CA ASN A 621 -7.29 -0.13 -29.41
C ASN A 621 -8.00 -1.47 -29.67
N PRO A 622 -9.30 -1.60 -29.38
CA PRO A 622 -10.04 -2.79 -29.76
C PRO A 622 -10.16 -2.86 -31.30
N ILE A 623 -10.10 -4.07 -31.84
CA ILE A 623 -10.26 -4.40 -33.25
C ILE A 623 -11.69 -4.90 -33.46
N ASN A 624 -12.30 -4.51 -34.58
CA ASN A 624 -13.62 -4.98 -34.96
C ASN A 624 -13.53 -6.35 -35.64
N PHE A 625 -14.22 -7.36 -35.09
CA PHE A 625 -14.26 -8.73 -35.62
C PHE A 625 -15.61 -9.08 -36.29
N LYS A 626 -16.58 -8.16 -36.30
CA LYS A 626 -17.93 -8.40 -36.84
C LYS A 626 -18.62 -7.11 -37.30
N SER A 627 -19.33 -7.19 -38.42
CA SER A 627 -20.21 -6.11 -38.89
C SER A 627 -21.29 -5.74 -37.87
N THR A 628 -21.95 -6.73 -37.27
CA THR A 628 -22.94 -6.56 -36.18
C THR A 628 -22.80 -7.66 -35.14
N SER A 629 -23.45 -7.56 -33.97
CA SER A 629 -23.40 -8.62 -32.94
C SER A 629 -23.72 -10.02 -33.47
N ASN A 630 -24.63 -10.10 -34.44
CA ASN A 630 -25.21 -11.33 -34.98
C ASN A 630 -24.61 -11.74 -36.34
N SER A 631 -23.65 -10.99 -36.90
CA SER A 631 -22.98 -11.41 -38.13
C SER A 631 -21.88 -12.44 -37.86
N SER A 632 -21.49 -13.19 -38.89
CA SER A 632 -20.31 -14.03 -38.86
C SER A 632 -19.06 -13.24 -38.48
N ALA A 633 -18.10 -13.91 -37.85
CA ALA A 633 -16.78 -13.38 -37.56
C ALA A 633 -15.99 -13.16 -38.86
N PHE A 634 -15.26 -12.05 -38.92
CA PHE A 634 -14.31 -11.76 -39.99
C PHE A 634 -13.09 -12.68 -39.93
N SER A 635 -12.53 -13.00 -41.10
CA SER A 635 -11.24 -13.67 -41.19
C SER A 635 -10.13 -12.79 -40.60
N PHE A 636 -9.11 -13.40 -40.01
CA PHE A 636 -7.93 -12.67 -39.54
C PHE A 636 -6.69 -13.54 -39.66
N SER A 637 -5.53 -12.90 -39.67
CA SER A 637 -4.26 -13.61 -39.50
C SER A 637 -3.29 -12.82 -38.63
N THR A 638 -2.43 -13.55 -37.93
CA THR A 638 -1.34 -12.98 -37.15
C THR A 638 -0.10 -13.84 -37.23
N GLN A 639 1.06 -13.22 -37.10
CA GLN A 639 2.32 -13.92 -36.95
C GLN A 639 3.22 -13.19 -35.94
N PHE A 640 3.96 -13.95 -35.14
CA PHE A 640 4.89 -13.38 -34.19
C PHE A 640 6.12 -14.27 -34.01
N VAL A 641 7.24 -13.64 -33.68
CA VAL A 641 8.47 -14.33 -33.28
C VAL A 641 8.58 -14.26 -31.77
N PHE A 642 8.69 -15.41 -31.12
CA PHE A 642 8.78 -15.54 -29.67
C PHE A 642 10.01 -16.34 -29.26
N ALA A 643 10.41 -16.20 -27.99
CA ALA A 643 11.36 -17.09 -27.34
C ALA A 643 10.98 -17.30 -25.88
N ILE A 644 11.01 -18.55 -25.43
CA ILE A 644 10.76 -18.95 -24.05
C ILE A 644 12.13 -19.34 -23.46
N VAL A 645 12.69 -18.46 -22.62
CA VAL A 645 14.08 -18.55 -22.13
C VAL A 645 14.09 -18.93 -20.64
N PRO A 646 14.47 -20.16 -20.27
CA PRO A 646 14.54 -20.56 -18.87
C PRO A 646 15.86 -20.12 -18.22
N ASP A 647 15.82 -19.62 -16.98
CA ASP A 647 17.01 -19.36 -16.15
C ASP A 647 17.80 -20.66 -15.88
N VAL A 648 17.04 -21.73 -15.67
CA VAL A 648 17.36 -23.17 -15.55
C VAL A 648 17.43 -23.97 -16.86
N PRO A 649 18.57 -24.31 -17.51
CA PRO A 649 18.52 -25.27 -18.63
C PRO A 649 17.86 -26.59 -18.21
N GLY A 650 16.72 -26.94 -18.83
CA GLY A 650 15.89 -28.10 -18.46
C GLY A 650 14.88 -27.86 -17.33
N LEU A 651 14.76 -26.64 -16.80
CA LEU A 651 13.68 -26.26 -15.88
C LEU A 651 12.44 -25.88 -16.70
N ILE A 652 11.34 -26.58 -16.43
CA ILE A 652 10.12 -26.55 -17.24
C ILE A 652 9.00 -25.92 -16.41
N VAL A 653 8.68 -24.64 -16.68
CA VAL A 653 7.77 -23.84 -15.86
C VAL A 653 7.09 -22.70 -16.64
N SER A 654 5.76 -22.84 -16.80
CA SER A 654 4.80 -21.91 -17.45
C SER A 654 4.87 -21.77 -18.98
N GLY A 655 3.71 -21.56 -19.59
CA GLY A 655 3.55 -21.27 -21.02
C GLY A 655 3.33 -19.78 -21.36
N LEU A 656 3.07 -19.54 -22.65
CA LEU A 656 2.75 -18.26 -23.29
C LEU A 656 1.51 -18.42 -24.17
N ALA A 657 0.63 -17.42 -24.27
CA ALA A 657 -0.49 -17.44 -25.21
C ALA A 657 -0.58 -16.17 -26.07
N PHE A 658 -1.01 -16.35 -27.33
CA PHE A 658 -1.67 -15.30 -28.11
C PHE A 658 -3.16 -15.30 -27.80
N VAL A 659 -3.77 -14.12 -27.70
CA VAL A 659 -5.07 -13.93 -27.03
C VAL A 659 -5.96 -12.96 -27.80
N ILE A 660 -7.25 -13.29 -27.91
CA ILE A 660 -8.32 -12.39 -28.33
C ILE A 660 -9.40 -12.38 -27.23
N ALA A 661 -9.65 -11.23 -26.62
CA ALA A 661 -10.50 -11.08 -25.42
C ALA A 661 -11.30 -9.77 -25.40
N PRO A 662 -12.46 -9.71 -24.72
CA PRO A 662 -13.31 -8.50 -24.68
C PRO A 662 -12.72 -7.37 -23.82
N THR A 663 -11.74 -7.66 -22.95
CA THR A 663 -11.14 -6.69 -22.04
C THR A 663 -9.62 -6.88 -21.95
N ARG A 664 -8.88 -5.77 -21.82
CA ARG A 664 -7.43 -5.78 -21.56
C ARG A 664 -7.10 -6.15 -20.12
N ASN A 665 -7.90 -5.64 -19.20
CA ASN A 665 -7.76 -5.86 -17.78
C ASN A 665 -8.65 -7.04 -17.37
N HIS A 666 -8.08 -8.24 -17.27
CA HIS A 666 -8.69 -9.23 -16.40
C HIS A 666 -8.63 -8.68 -14.98
N LYS A 667 -9.77 -8.24 -14.44
CA LYS A 667 -9.91 -7.94 -13.00
C LYS A 667 -9.94 -9.24 -12.21
N GLY A 668 -8.85 -10.00 -12.29
CA GLY A 668 -8.60 -11.09 -11.37
C GLY A 668 -8.71 -10.52 -9.95
N GLY A 669 -9.51 -11.17 -9.11
CA GLY A 669 -9.28 -11.09 -7.68
C GLY A 669 -7.87 -11.60 -7.34
N PRO A 670 -7.46 -11.64 -6.07
CA PRO A 670 -6.21 -12.26 -5.69
C PRO A 670 -6.22 -13.76 -6.06
N MET A 671 -5.72 -14.10 -7.25
CA MET A 671 -5.52 -15.48 -7.68
C MET A 671 -4.47 -16.14 -6.77
N SER A 672 -4.67 -17.41 -6.43
CA SER A 672 -3.67 -18.17 -5.68
C SER A 672 -2.37 -18.27 -6.48
N ARG A 673 -1.23 -18.39 -5.79
CA ARG A 673 0.11 -18.44 -6.38
C ARG A 673 0.35 -19.59 -7.37
N PHE A 674 -0.53 -20.60 -7.38
CA PHE A 674 -0.51 -21.74 -8.29
C PHE A 674 -1.45 -21.56 -9.48
N ASN A 675 -2.60 -20.92 -9.28
CA ASN A 675 -3.62 -20.75 -10.32
C ASN A 675 -3.16 -19.83 -11.48
N ILE A 676 -2.21 -18.92 -11.24
CA ILE A 676 -1.72 -18.00 -12.29
C ILE A 676 -0.93 -18.78 -13.37
N MET A 677 -0.17 -19.81 -12.96
CA MET A 677 0.63 -20.65 -13.86
C MET A 677 -0.24 -21.49 -14.80
N GLU A 678 -1.36 -21.99 -14.28
CA GLU A 678 -2.26 -22.94 -14.94
C GLU A 678 -3.23 -22.33 -15.95
N THR A 679 -3.51 -21.02 -15.86
CA THR A 679 -4.50 -20.38 -16.76
C THR A 679 -3.91 -19.31 -17.65
N LEU A 680 -2.58 -19.19 -17.67
CA LEU A 680 -1.81 -18.16 -18.38
C LEU A 680 -2.23 -16.72 -18.04
N GLY A 681 -2.99 -16.52 -16.95
CA GLY A 681 -3.63 -15.24 -16.60
C GLY A 681 -4.86 -14.88 -17.44
N LEU A 682 -5.52 -15.87 -18.06
CA LEU A 682 -6.64 -15.68 -19.01
C LEU A 682 -8.01 -16.14 -18.52
N PHE A 683 -8.05 -17.09 -17.57
CA PHE A 683 -9.29 -17.70 -17.09
C PHE A 683 -9.28 -17.83 -15.57
N ASP A 684 -10.43 -17.57 -14.94
CA ASP A 684 -10.65 -17.90 -13.52
C ASP A 684 -11.32 -19.28 -13.41
N ARG A 685 -10.93 -20.12 -12.43
CA ARG A 685 -11.53 -21.46 -12.25
C ARG A 685 -13.09 -21.50 -12.21
N PRO A 686 -13.83 -20.50 -11.65
CA PRO A 686 -15.29 -20.50 -11.68
C PRO A 686 -15.90 -20.16 -13.05
N THR A 687 -15.14 -19.52 -13.94
CA THR A 687 -15.60 -19.12 -15.28
C THR A 687 -14.97 -19.98 -16.38
N ASN A 688 -13.96 -20.79 -16.10
CA ASN A 688 -13.35 -21.73 -17.04
C ASN A 688 -14.41 -22.62 -17.72
N GLY A 689 -14.50 -22.57 -19.06
CA GLY A 689 -15.53 -23.25 -19.85
C GLY A 689 -16.86 -22.48 -20.02
N SER A 690 -17.01 -21.30 -19.40
CA SER A 690 -18.20 -20.45 -19.55
C SER A 690 -18.28 -19.85 -20.95
N GLN A 691 -19.43 -19.99 -21.61
CA GLN A 691 -19.70 -19.39 -22.91
C GLN A 691 -19.62 -17.85 -22.89
N ASN A 692 -19.80 -17.23 -21.71
CA ASN A 692 -19.77 -15.78 -21.51
C ASN A 692 -18.35 -15.19 -21.39
N ASN A 693 -17.30 -16.00 -21.47
CA ASN A 693 -15.91 -15.50 -21.40
C ASN A 693 -15.53 -14.69 -22.64
N HIS A 694 -16.01 -15.12 -23.81
CA HIS A 694 -15.65 -14.56 -25.12
C HIS A 694 -14.14 -14.53 -25.35
N VAL A 695 -13.40 -15.57 -24.93
CA VAL A 695 -11.94 -15.66 -25.09
C VAL A 695 -11.59 -16.74 -26.11
N PHE A 696 -10.73 -16.37 -27.05
CA PHE A 696 -10.00 -17.28 -27.93
C PHE A 696 -8.50 -17.11 -27.66
N ALA A 697 -7.76 -18.21 -27.54
CA ALA A 697 -6.32 -18.17 -27.39
C ALA A 697 -5.62 -19.32 -28.15
N VAL A 698 -4.35 -19.10 -28.47
CA VAL A 698 -3.42 -20.12 -28.96
C VAL A 698 -2.30 -20.21 -27.96
N GLU A 699 -2.23 -21.34 -27.26
CA GLU A 699 -1.29 -21.59 -26.18
C GLU A 699 -0.01 -22.27 -26.68
N LEU A 700 1.10 -21.91 -26.04
CA LEU A 700 2.44 -22.46 -26.18
C LEU A 700 2.84 -22.95 -24.80
N ASP A 701 2.34 -24.13 -24.43
CA ASP A 701 2.53 -24.63 -23.07
C ASP A 701 3.81 -25.45 -22.93
N THR A 702 4.53 -25.15 -21.85
CA THR A 702 5.69 -25.90 -21.41
C THR A 702 5.39 -26.74 -20.18
N PHE A 703 4.27 -26.57 -19.47
CA PHE A 703 3.91 -27.43 -18.34
C PHE A 703 3.04 -28.62 -18.78
N GLN A 704 2.84 -29.60 -17.89
CA GLN A 704 1.83 -30.64 -18.10
C GLN A 704 0.96 -30.78 -16.86
N ASN A 705 -0.30 -30.40 -17.00
CA ASN A 705 -1.35 -30.58 -16.04
C ASN A 705 -2.37 -31.62 -16.54
N GLN A 706 -2.45 -32.75 -15.84
CA GLN A 706 -3.35 -33.84 -16.22
C GLN A 706 -4.84 -33.47 -16.02
N ASP A 707 -5.15 -32.51 -15.15
CA ASP A 707 -6.53 -32.09 -14.85
C ASP A 707 -7.15 -31.25 -15.97
N TYR A 708 -6.33 -30.55 -16.78
CA TYR A 708 -6.79 -29.81 -17.95
C TYR A 708 -6.70 -30.61 -19.26
N GLY A 709 -6.02 -31.77 -19.24
CA GLY A 709 -5.94 -32.70 -20.36
C GLY A 709 -4.67 -32.53 -21.22
N ASP A 710 -3.62 -31.94 -20.65
CA ASP A 710 -2.40 -31.59 -21.35
C ASP A 710 -1.66 -32.84 -21.84
N ILE A 711 -1.35 -32.87 -23.13
CA ILE A 711 -0.81 -34.07 -23.79
C ILE A 711 0.66 -34.34 -23.44
N ASN A 712 1.44 -33.31 -23.08
CA ASN A 712 2.81 -33.35 -22.55
C ASN A 712 3.30 -31.93 -22.21
N ALA A 713 4.46 -31.85 -21.57
CA ALA A 713 5.11 -30.61 -21.13
C ALA A 713 5.84 -29.81 -22.24
N ASN A 714 5.33 -29.85 -23.48
CA ASN A 714 5.92 -29.17 -24.65
C ASN A 714 4.93 -29.22 -25.84
N HIS A 715 3.82 -28.50 -25.75
CA HIS A 715 2.75 -28.60 -26.73
C HIS A 715 2.17 -27.25 -27.17
N VAL A 716 1.47 -27.25 -28.30
CA VAL A 716 0.71 -26.10 -28.80
C VAL A 716 -0.76 -26.48 -28.81
N GLY A 717 -1.61 -25.54 -28.44
CA GLY A 717 -3.05 -25.76 -28.25
C GLY A 717 -3.93 -24.63 -28.78
N ILE A 718 -5.22 -24.89 -28.92
CA ILE A 718 -6.25 -23.92 -29.30
C ILE A 718 -7.34 -23.89 -28.22
N ASP A 719 -7.40 -22.77 -27.50
CA ASP A 719 -8.29 -22.54 -26.38
C ASP A 719 -9.51 -21.71 -26.79
N ILE A 720 -10.69 -22.19 -26.39
CA ILE A 720 -11.96 -21.52 -26.65
C ILE A 720 -12.77 -21.50 -25.36
N ASN A 721 -12.85 -20.33 -24.74
CA ASN A 721 -13.51 -20.06 -23.46
C ASN A 721 -13.01 -20.90 -22.25
N SER A 722 -11.93 -21.66 -22.42
CA SER A 722 -11.45 -22.70 -21.49
C SER A 722 -9.95 -22.90 -21.66
N VAL A 723 -9.20 -23.16 -20.57
CA VAL A 723 -7.79 -23.62 -20.60
C VAL A 723 -7.62 -25.04 -21.15
N ARG A 724 -8.72 -25.82 -21.18
CA ARG A 724 -8.71 -27.11 -21.84
C ARG A 724 -8.82 -26.91 -23.34
N SER A 725 -7.68 -27.04 -24.01
CA SER A 725 -7.52 -27.05 -25.46
C SER A 725 -8.59 -27.87 -26.19
N LYS A 726 -9.15 -27.30 -27.27
CA LYS A 726 -10.03 -28.01 -28.22
C LYS A 726 -9.27 -28.98 -29.10
N VAL A 727 -8.04 -28.64 -29.46
CA VAL A 727 -7.08 -29.49 -30.14
C VAL A 727 -5.67 -29.07 -29.72
N SER A 728 -4.79 -30.03 -29.50
CA SER A 728 -3.39 -29.79 -29.17
C SER A 728 -2.48 -30.83 -29.84
N ARG A 729 -1.21 -30.46 -30.06
CA ARG A 729 -0.19 -31.35 -30.65
C ARG A 729 1.20 -31.01 -30.07
N PRO A 730 2.11 -31.99 -29.89
CA PRO A 730 3.43 -31.70 -29.36
C PRO A 730 4.17 -30.71 -30.26
N ALA A 731 4.91 -29.77 -29.67
CA ALA A 731 5.58 -28.72 -30.41
C ALA A 731 6.55 -29.31 -31.44
N SER A 732 6.25 -29.06 -32.71
CA SER A 732 6.94 -29.66 -33.85
C SER A 732 6.62 -28.85 -35.11
N TYR A 733 7.36 -29.11 -36.18
CA TYR A 733 7.07 -28.53 -37.50
C TYR A 733 7.40 -29.52 -38.61
N GLN A 734 6.74 -29.37 -39.76
CA GLN A 734 7.05 -30.14 -40.95
C GLN A 734 7.75 -29.22 -41.96
N ALA A 735 9.03 -29.47 -42.23
CA ALA A 735 9.75 -28.72 -43.25
C ALA A 735 9.15 -29.01 -44.64
N ASN A 736 9.08 -28.00 -45.52
CA ASN A 736 8.40 -28.10 -46.83
C ASN A 736 8.99 -29.16 -47.78
N ASN A 737 10.18 -29.68 -47.49
CA ASN A 737 10.85 -30.76 -48.22
C ASN A 737 10.75 -32.14 -47.54
N LYS A 738 9.94 -32.28 -46.48
CA LYS A 738 9.86 -33.47 -45.62
C LYS A 738 8.41 -33.83 -45.32
N ILE A 739 8.14 -35.13 -45.13
CA ILE A 739 6.80 -35.64 -44.76
C ILE A 739 6.65 -35.82 -43.24
N SER A 740 7.75 -36.05 -42.53
CA SER A 740 7.75 -36.20 -41.06
C SER A 740 7.83 -34.84 -40.35
N PHE A 741 7.19 -34.76 -39.19
CA PHE A 741 7.38 -33.66 -38.26
C PHE A 741 8.70 -33.79 -37.51
N ASP A 742 9.44 -32.68 -37.40
CA ASP A 742 10.63 -32.53 -36.58
C ASP A 742 10.26 -31.84 -35.26
N ASN A 743 10.68 -32.42 -34.15
CA ASN A 743 10.33 -31.95 -32.81
C ASN A 743 11.00 -30.61 -32.49
N LEU A 744 10.27 -29.73 -31.81
CA LEU A 744 10.73 -28.44 -31.30
C LEU A 744 10.61 -28.43 -29.78
N THR A 745 11.54 -27.78 -29.08
CA THR A 745 11.43 -27.54 -27.64
C THR A 745 11.11 -26.07 -27.43
N LEU A 746 9.89 -25.75 -27.00
CA LEU A 746 9.42 -24.37 -26.82
C LEU A 746 10.33 -23.59 -25.88
N SER A 747 10.71 -24.19 -24.74
CA SER A 747 11.63 -23.66 -23.72
C SER A 747 13.13 -23.76 -24.08
N SER A 748 13.49 -23.91 -25.35
CA SER A 748 14.89 -23.98 -25.81
C SER A 748 15.66 -22.65 -25.71
N GLY A 749 14.97 -21.55 -25.44
CA GLY A 749 15.52 -20.19 -25.52
C GLY A 749 15.87 -19.71 -26.94
N GLN A 750 15.62 -20.51 -27.97
CA GLN A 750 15.82 -20.12 -29.37
C GLN A 750 14.59 -19.42 -29.93
N PRO A 751 14.74 -18.43 -30.84
CA PRO A 751 13.58 -17.78 -31.46
C PRO A 751 12.83 -18.74 -32.38
N MET A 752 11.51 -18.77 -32.22
CA MET A 752 10.58 -19.50 -33.08
C MET A 752 9.52 -18.53 -33.62
N GLN A 753 8.97 -18.85 -34.79
CA GLN A 753 7.91 -18.07 -35.42
C GLN A 753 6.62 -18.90 -35.46
N LEU A 754 5.53 -18.27 -35.03
CA LEU A 754 4.18 -18.85 -35.06
C LEU A 754 3.27 -18.00 -35.94
N TRP A 755 2.38 -18.66 -36.66
CA TRP A 755 1.29 -18.07 -37.45
C TRP A 755 -0.05 -18.61 -36.95
N VAL A 756 -1.05 -17.74 -36.81
CA VAL A 756 -2.46 -18.10 -36.60
C VAL A 756 -3.28 -17.50 -37.73
N GLU A 757 -4.04 -18.31 -38.44
CA GLU A 757 -4.87 -17.91 -39.57
C GLU A 757 -6.30 -18.42 -39.33
N TYR A 758 -7.28 -17.51 -39.30
CA TYR A 758 -8.70 -17.83 -39.20
C TYR A 758 -9.42 -17.44 -40.49
N ASP A 759 -10.05 -18.40 -41.13
CA ASP A 759 -11.00 -18.19 -42.21
C ASP A 759 -12.43 -18.16 -41.66
N GLY A 760 -13.07 -16.98 -41.72
CA GLY A 760 -14.44 -16.77 -41.26
C GLY A 760 -15.53 -17.26 -42.21
N ILE A 761 -15.18 -17.71 -43.43
CA ILE A 761 -16.09 -18.34 -44.39
C ILE A 761 -16.14 -19.85 -44.13
N ASP A 762 -14.96 -20.49 -44.09
CA ASP A 762 -14.83 -21.94 -43.83
C ASP A 762 -14.94 -22.29 -42.33
N GLY A 763 -14.85 -21.29 -41.45
CA GLY A 763 -14.73 -21.49 -40.00
C GLY A 763 -13.48 -22.27 -39.63
N ARG A 764 -12.35 -22.05 -40.32
CA ARG A 764 -11.12 -22.85 -40.14
C ARG A 764 -10.03 -22.04 -39.44
N ILE A 765 -9.44 -22.62 -38.39
CA ILE A 765 -8.32 -22.07 -37.63
C ILE A 765 -7.08 -22.92 -37.92
N ASP A 766 -6.10 -22.36 -38.62
CA ASP A 766 -4.81 -22.98 -38.89
C ASP A 766 -3.72 -22.34 -38.01
N VAL A 767 -2.98 -23.15 -37.25
CA VAL A 767 -1.83 -22.71 -36.44
C VAL A 767 -0.58 -23.37 -36.99
N THR A 768 0.43 -22.58 -37.37
CA THR A 768 1.70 -23.07 -37.89
C THR A 768 2.86 -22.62 -36.99
N LEU A 769 3.84 -23.48 -36.74
CA LEU A 769 5.04 -23.19 -35.93
C LEU A 769 6.29 -23.58 -36.73
N ALA A 770 7.38 -22.82 -36.59
CA ALA A 770 8.71 -23.21 -37.12
C ALA A 770 9.85 -22.47 -36.37
N PRO A 771 11.10 -22.97 -36.43
CA PRO A 771 12.29 -22.18 -36.06
C PRO A 771 12.43 -20.93 -36.93
N ILE A 772 12.99 -19.84 -36.39
CA ILE A 772 13.18 -18.57 -37.13
C ILE A 772 13.98 -18.71 -38.44
N ALA A 773 14.87 -19.71 -38.53
CA ALA A 773 15.69 -19.96 -39.72
C ALA A 773 14.95 -20.74 -40.83
N ALA A 774 13.75 -21.26 -40.57
CA ALA A 774 12.96 -22.03 -41.52
C ALA A 774 11.88 -21.15 -42.18
N ALA A 775 11.63 -21.37 -43.48
CA ALA A 775 10.47 -20.78 -44.14
C ALA A 775 9.16 -21.34 -43.57
N LYS A 776 8.07 -20.56 -43.63
CA LYS A 776 6.74 -20.97 -43.17
C LYS A 776 6.36 -22.34 -43.76
N PRO A 777 6.05 -23.35 -42.91
CA PRO A 777 5.51 -24.62 -43.37
C PRO A 777 4.21 -24.48 -44.17
N HIS A 778 4.05 -25.29 -45.22
CA HIS A 778 2.80 -25.44 -45.94
C HIS A 778 1.77 -26.29 -45.18
N THR A 779 2.23 -27.20 -44.31
CA THR A 779 1.38 -28.02 -43.45
C THR A 779 1.34 -27.40 -42.06
N PRO A 780 0.15 -26.99 -41.55
CA PRO A 780 0.04 -26.39 -40.23
C PRO A 780 0.32 -27.40 -39.11
N LEU A 781 0.70 -26.89 -37.93
CA LEU A 781 0.83 -27.69 -36.72
C LEU A 781 -0.55 -28.11 -36.20
N LEU A 782 -1.54 -27.22 -36.19
CA LEU A 782 -2.93 -27.53 -35.86
C LEU A 782 -3.84 -26.99 -36.96
N SER A 783 -4.92 -27.72 -37.27
CA SER A 783 -6.03 -27.23 -38.08
C SER A 783 -7.32 -27.64 -37.39
N LEU A 784 -8.22 -26.68 -37.15
CA LEU A 784 -9.48 -26.87 -36.44
C LEU A 784 -10.61 -26.18 -37.20
N THR A 785 -11.60 -26.94 -37.64
CA THR A 785 -12.87 -26.38 -38.14
C THR A 785 -13.78 -26.06 -36.95
N TYR A 786 -13.85 -24.78 -36.60
CA TYR A 786 -14.68 -24.25 -35.53
C TYR A 786 -15.06 -22.78 -35.84
N ASP A 787 -16.36 -22.50 -35.96
CA ASP A 787 -16.87 -21.14 -36.14
C ASP A 787 -16.64 -20.31 -34.86
N LEU A 788 -15.84 -19.24 -34.98
CA LEU A 788 -15.58 -18.30 -33.88
C LEU A 788 -16.68 -17.25 -33.70
N SER A 789 -17.71 -17.21 -34.57
CA SER A 789 -18.81 -16.26 -34.48
C SER A 789 -19.59 -16.28 -33.15
N PRO A 790 -19.82 -17.42 -32.47
CA PRO A 790 -20.44 -17.42 -31.13
C PRO A 790 -19.51 -16.88 -30.03
N ILE A 791 -18.19 -16.88 -30.27
CA ILE A 791 -17.16 -16.55 -29.28
C ILE A 791 -16.82 -15.07 -29.33
N LEU A 792 -16.53 -14.54 -30.53
CA LEU A 792 -16.08 -13.17 -30.71
C LEU A 792 -17.27 -12.18 -30.62
N VAL A 793 -17.18 -11.21 -29.72
CA VAL A 793 -18.07 -10.03 -29.75
C VAL A 793 -17.53 -8.98 -30.72
N GLN A 794 -18.32 -7.94 -31.00
CA GLN A 794 -18.08 -7.04 -32.14
C GLN A 794 -16.70 -6.35 -32.10
N ASN A 795 -16.26 -5.92 -30.91
CA ASN A 795 -14.98 -5.25 -30.70
C ASN A 795 -14.19 -5.98 -29.61
N MET A 796 -12.97 -6.41 -29.92
CA MET A 796 -12.13 -7.26 -29.06
C MET A 796 -10.69 -6.75 -29.04
N TYR A 797 -9.95 -7.02 -27.96
CA TYR A 797 -8.52 -6.74 -27.88
C TYR A 797 -7.71 -7.96 -28.27
N VAL A 798 -6.59 -7.73 -28.97
CA VAL A 798 -5.62 -8.76 -29.35
C VAL A 798 -4.29 -8.52 -28.63
N GLY A 799 -3.62 -9.59 -28.19
CA GLY A 799 -2.40 -9.46 -27.39
C GLY A 799 -1.77 -10.78 -26.97
N PHE A 800 -0.87 -10.68 -25.99
CA PHE A 800 -0.14 -11.80 -25.39
C PHE A 800 -0.36 -11.85 -23.89
N SER A 801 -0.33 -13.07 -23.33
CA SER A 801 -0.39 -13.33 -21.89
C SER A 801 0.56 -14.45 -21.51
N ALA A 802 1.27 -14.30 -20.40
CA ALA A 802 2.11 -15.36 -19.84
C ALA A 802 2.22 -15.23 -18.31
N ALA A 803 2.57 -16.33 -17.66
CA ALA A 803 2.66 -16.44 -16.20
C ALA A 803 4.07 -16.81 -15.72
N THR A 804 4.30 -16.67 -14.41
CA THR A 804 5.53 -17.11 -13.74
C THR A 804 5.24 -18.18 -12.69
N SER A 805 6.20 -19.09 -12.52
CA SER A 805 6.16 -20.14 -11.51
C SER A 805 6.53 -19.60 -10.10
N PRO A 806 6.09 -20.26 -9.02
CA PRO A 806 6.55 -19.96 -7.65
C PRO A 806 8.04 -20.25 -7.37
N VAL A 807 8.76 -20.97 -8.24
CA VAL A 807 10.18 -21.33 -8.04
C VAL A 807 11.11 -20.10 -8.16
N GLU A 808 12.17 -20.04 -7.35
CA GLU A 808 13.11 -18.88 -7.30
C GLU A 808 14.02 -18.70 -8.53
N ARG A 809 13.84 -19.51 -9.57
CA ARG A 809 14.43 -19.38 -10.90
C ARG A 809 13.34 -19.68 -11.91
N GLY A 810 13.13 -18.79 -12.87
CA GLY A 810 11.92 -18.81 -13.69
C GLY A 810 12.19 -18.84 -15.19
N THR A 811 11.13 -18.63 -15.96
CA THR A 811 11.16 -18.51 -17.42
C THR A 811 10.80 -17.08 -17.83
N SER A 812 11.61 -16.50 -18.71
CA SER A 812 11.32 -15.21 -19.34
C SER A 812 10.72 -15.44 -20.72
N HIS A 813 9.50 -14.93 -20.93
CA HIS A 813 8.80 -14.99 -22.21
C HIS A 813 9.04 -13.70 -23.00
N PHE A 814 9.58 -13.81 -24.21
CA PHE A 814 9.87 -12.67 -25.08
C PHE A 814 9.09 -12.77 -26.40
N ILE A 815 8.59 -11.62 -26.88
CA ILE A 815 8.16 -11.41 -28.25
C ILE A 815 9.16 -10.44 -28.91
N LEU A 816 9.70 -10.85 -30.06
CA LEU A 816 10.72 -10.11 -30.81
C LEU A 816 10.08 -9.22 -31.88
N GLY A 817 8.98 -9.70 -32.50
CA GLY A 817 8.20 -8.96 -33.48
C GLY A 817 6.82 -9.59 -33.66
N TRP A 818 5.85 -8.80 -34.12
CA TRP A 818 4.45 -9.19 -34.22
C TRP A 818 3.76 -8.47 -35.37
N SER A 819 3.01 -9.19 -36.21
CA SER A 819 2.16 -8.63 -37.26
C SER A 819 0.75 -9.23 -37.18
N PHE A 820 -0.25 -8.43 -37.52
CA PHE A 820 -1.67 -8.78 -37.49
C PHE A 820 -2.39 -8.15 -38.68
N ARG A 821 -3.41 -8.83 -39.24
CA ARG A 821 -4.30 -8.26 -40.26
C ARG A 821 -5.70 -8.87 -40.21
N MET A 822 -6.73 -8.03 -40.26
CA MET A 822 -8.12 -8.42 -40.53
C MET A 822 -8.34 -8.63 -42.04
N ASN A 823 -9.16 -9.62 -42.40
CA ASN A 823 -9.61 -9.91 -43.78
C ASN A 823 -8.47 -10.04 -44.82
N GLY A 824 -7.29 -10.49 -44.39
CA GLY A 824 -6.12 -10.65 -45.25
C GLY A 824 -4.96 -11.32 -44.53
N VAL A 825 -3.83 -11.46 -45.25
CA VAL A 825 -2.60 -12.08 -44.74
C VAL A 825 -1.73 -11.05 -44.01
N ALA A 826 -1.31 -11.37 -42.79
CA ALA A 826 -0.42 -10.55 -41.97
C ALA A 826 0.93 -10.37 -42.67
N GLN A 827 1.45 -9.14 -42.65
CA GLN A 827 2.69 -8.82 -43.35
C GLN A 827 3.88 -9.58 -42.73
N ALA A 828 4.73 -10.16 -43.58
CA ALA A 828 5.91 -10.89 -43.14
C ALA A 828 6.87 -9.99 -42.34
N LEU A 829 7.38 -10.51 -41.22
CA LEU A 829 8.40 -9.86 -40.40
C LEU A 829 9.76 -9.95 -41.09
N ASP A 830 10.44 -8.81 -41.31
CA ASP A 830 11.87 -8.79 -41.65
C ASP A 830 12.70 -9.25 -40.44
N LEU A 831 12.99 -10.55 -40.43
CA LEU A 831 13.69 -11.26 -39.36
C LEU A 831 15.09 -10.69 -39.08
N SER A 832 15.71 -9.99 -40.05
CA SER A 832 17.04 -9.40 -39.89
C SER A 832 17.06 -8.15 -39.00
N ARG A 833 15.90 -7.54 -38.76
CA ARG A 833 15.73 -6.32 -37.94
C ARG A 833 15.21 -6.60 -36.53
N LEU A 834 14.98 -7.87 -36.19
CA LEU A 834 14.45 -8.22 -34.88
C LEU A 834 15.54 -8.08 -33.81
N PRO A 835 15.20 -7.61 -32.60
CA PRO A 835 16.17 -7.38 -31.53
C PRO A 835 16.78 -8.69 -31.00
N GLU A 836 18.09 -8.66 -30.69
CA GLU A 836 18.81 -9.81 -30.14
C GLU A 836 18.30 -10.17 -28.73
N LEU A 837 18.15 -11.47 -28.46
CA LEU A 837 17.88 -11.97 -27.11
C LEU A 837 19.06 -11.69 -26.15
N PRO A 838 18.81 -11.48 -24.85
CA PRO A 838 19.88 -11.33 -23.87
C PRO A 838 20.77 -12.57 -23.88
N ARG A 839 22.06 -12.40 -24.16
CA ARG A 839 23.01 -13.52 -24.09
C ARG A 839 23.05 -14.03 -22.66
N SER A 840 22.89 -15.34 -22.50
CA SER A 840 23.09 -16.00 -21.20
C SER A 840 24.56 -15.91 -20.81
N GLU A 841 24.93 -14.80 -20.15
CA GLU A 841 26.17 -14.78 -19.38
C GLU A 841 26.02 -15.83 -18.29
N HIS A 842 26.71 -16.96 -18.46
CA HIS A 842 27.10 -17.80 -17.33
C HIS A 842 27.68 -16.87 -16.27
N LYS A 843 26.92 -16.63 -15.18
CA LYS A 843 27.24 -15.62 -14.17
C LYS A 843 28.71 -15.70 -13.81
N LYS A 844 29.49 -14.69 -14.20
CA LYS A 844 30.85 -14.50 -13.72
C LYS A 844 30.76 -14.45 -12.20
N VAL A 845 31.17 -15.54 -11.54
CA VAL A 845 31.20 -15.62 -10.08
C VAL A 845 31.97 -14.39 -9.59
N SER A 846 31.37 -13.62 -8.69
CA SER A 846 31.96 -12.34 -8.33
C SER A 846 33.36 -12.58 -7.74
N LYS A 847 34.34 -11.79 -8.19
CA LYS A 847 35.73 -11.87 -7.70
C LYS A 847 35.86 -11.68 -6.17
N LEU A 848 34.77 -11.22 -5.53
CA LEU A 848 34.61 -11.14 -4.08
C LEU A 848 34.78 -12.50 -3.39
N PHE A 849 34.29 -13.61 -3.97
CA PHE A 849 34.43 -14.93 -3.33
C PHE A 849 35.84 -15.50 -3.41
N THR A 850 36.59 -15.21 -4.48
CA THR A 850 37.95 -15.76 -4.68
C THR A 850 39.01 -15.01 -3.87
N VAL A 851 38.83 -13.70 -3.62
CA VAL A 851 39.81 -12.86 -2.92
C VAL A 851 39.32 -12.40 -1.53
N GLY A 852 38.03 -12.10 -1.39
CA GLY A 852 37.45 -11.62 -0.13
C GLY A 852 37.37 -12.71 0.95
N LEU A 853 37.01 -13.95 0.59
CA LEU A 853 36.90 -15.03 1.57
C LEU A 853 38.25 -15.37 2.25
N PRO A 854 39.39 -15.50 1.53
CA PRO A 854 40.71 -15.61 2.16
C PRO A 854 41.05 -14.44 3.09
N LEU A 855 40.76 -13.20 2.69
CA LEU A 855 41.02 -12.00 3.49
C LEU A 855 40.17 -11.93 4.78
N ILE A 856 38.92 -12.39 4.72
CA ILE A 856 38.06 -12.53 5.90
C ILE A 856 38.58 -13.64 6.82
N CYS A 857 38.98 -14.79 6.28
CA CYS A 857 39.60 -15.86 7.06
C CYS A 857 40.93 -15.43 7.72
N ILE A 858 41.77 -14.66 7.03
CA ILE A 858 43.03 -14.11 7.56
C ILE A 858 42.75 -13.10 8.68
N THR A 859 41.79 -12.18 8.51
CA THR A 859 41.45 -11.21 9.56
C THR A 859 40.84 -11.88 10.78
N PHE A 860 39.94 -12.85 10.62
CA PHE A 860 39.45 -13.66 11.75
C PHE A 860 40.58 -14.46 12.44
N SER A 861 41.52 -15.02 11.67
CA SER A 861 42.68 -15.73 12.23
C SER A 861 43.60 -14.80 13.02
N LEU A 862 43.86 -13.58 12.53
CA LEU A 862 44.63 -12.57 13.25
C LEU A 862 43.92 -12.09 14.52
N ILE A 863 42.60 -11.90 14.48
CA ILE A 863 41.80 -11.57 15.67
C ILE A 863 41.89 -12.72 16.69
N LEU A 864 41.73 -13.98 16.27
CA LEU A 864 41.86 -15.14 17.15
C LEU A 864 43.27 -15.27 17.75
N ILE A 865 44.32 -15.10 16.94
CA ILE A 865 45.71 -15.12 17.40
C ILE A 865 45.98 -13.97 18.38
N SER A 866 45.47 -12.76 18.11
CA SER A 866 45.61 -11.63 19.05
C SER A 866 44.84 -11.86 20.36
N GLY A 867 43.67 -12.50 20.30
CA GLY A 867 42.87 -12.89 21.47
C GLY A 867 43.55 -13.96 22.31
N VAL A 868 44.13 -14.98 21.66
CA VAL A 868 44.93 -16.02 22.33
C VAL A 868 46.22 -15.44 22.90
N ALA A 869 46.92 -14.58 22.16
CA ALA A 869 48.12 -13.89 22.65
C ALA A 869 47.79 -12.96 23.84
N TYR A 870 46.67 -12.23 23.79
CA TYR A 870 46.18 -11.42 24.91
C TYR A 870 45.81 -12.30 26.11
N TYR A 871 45.14 -13.44 25.90
CA TYR A 871 44.80 -14.40 26.94
C TYR A 871 46.05 -15.02 27.59
N LEU A 872 47.02 -15.46 26.80
CA LEU A 872 48.30 -15.99 27.29
C LEU A 872 49.12 -14.93 28.02
N ARG A 873 49.21 -13.71 27.46
CA ARG A 873 49.89 -12.58 28.10
C ARG A 873 49.21 -12.15 29.40
N ARG A 874 47.87 -12.21 29.47
CA ARG A 874 47.10 -12.01 30.71
C ARG A 874 47.33 -13.14 31.71
N LYS A 875 47.41 -14.40 31.25
CA LYS A 875 47.70 -15.57 32.10
C LYS A 875 49.12 -15.53 32.68
N TRP A 876 50.10 -15.04 31.92
CA TRP A 876 51.48 -14.87 32.38
C TRP A 876 51.67 -13.63 33.26
N LYS A 877 50.92 -12.54 33.04
CA LYS A 877 50.95 -11.33 33.88
C LYS A 877 50.31 -11.51 35.28
N PHE A 878 49.70 -12.68 35.53
CA PHE A 878 49.18 -13.10 36.85
C PHE A 878 49.73 -14.47 37.28
N ALA A 879 50.85 -14.92 36.70
CA ALA A 879 51.63 -16.00 37.28
C ALA A 879 52.48 -15.39 38.41
N GLU A 880 52.30 -15.85 39.66
CA GLU A 880 53.14 -15.43 40.78
C GLU A 880 54.60 -15.84 40.50
N VAL A 881 55.47 -14.84 40.35
CA VAL A 881 56.92 -15.04 40.22
C VAL A 881 57.52 -15.04 41.61
N LEU A 882 58.07 -16.18 42.02
CA LEU A 882 58.91 -16.28 43.22
C LEU A 882 60.21 -15.48 43.00
N GLU A 883 60.49 -14.54 43.89
CA GLU A 883 61.79 -13.86 43.91
C GLU A 883 62.75 -14.63 44.84
N GLU A 884 64.04 -14.69 44.48
CA GLU A 884 65.02 -15.58 45.13
C GLU A 884 65.23 -15.32 46.64
N TRP A 885 64.85 -14.15 47.14
CA TRP A 885 64.90 -13.83 48.56
C TRP A 885 63.78 -14.50 49.40
N GLU A 886 62.65 -14.86 48.77
CA GLU A 886 61.53 -15.55 49.46
C GLU A 886 61.84 -17.01 49.80
N LEU A 887 62.79 -17.62 49.08
CA LEU A 887 63.30 -18.97 49.36
C LEU A 887 64.20 -19.04 50.61
N ALA A 888 64.66 -17.90 51.13
CA ALA A 888 65.67 -17.86 52.19
C ALA A 888 65.10 -17.62 53.61
N TYR A 889 64.08 -16.75 53.78
CA TYR A 889 63.70 -16.25 55.13
C TYR A 889 62.19 -15.96 55.36
N GLY A 890 61.26 -16.64 54.68
CA GLY A 890 59.81 -16.45 54.89
C GLY A 890 59.14 -17.42 55.91
N PRO A 891 58.33 -16.95 56.87
CA PRO A 891 57.50 -17.84 57.70
C PRO A 891 56.34 -18.46 56.88
N HIS A 892 55.86 -19.64 57.28
CA HIS A 892 54.89 -20.44 56.52
C HIS A 892 53.62 -19.66 56.11
N ARG A 893 53.39 -19.55 54.80
CA ARG A 893 52.20 -18.92 54.20
C ARG A 893 51.13 -19.98 53.90
N PHE A 894 49.95 -19.85 54.50
CA PHE A 894 48.78 -20.68 54.16
C PHE A 894 48.21 -20.26 52.80
N LYS A 895 47.68 -21.22 52.02
CA LYS A 895 47.08 -20.90 50.72
C LYS A 895 45.74 -20.20 50.93
N TYR A 896 45.41 -19.28 50.03
CA TYR A 896 44.12 -18.57 50.04
C TYR A 896 42.91 -19.53 50.09
N GLN A 897 43.03 -20.68 49.41
CA GLN A 897 42.00 -21.71 49.38
C GLN A 897 41.76 -22.38 50.75
N ASP A 898 42.82 -22.56 51.54
CA ASP A 898 42.75 -23.12 52.90
C ASP A 898 42.09 -22.10 53.86
N LEU A 899 42.43 -20.82 53.71
CA LEU A 899 41.82 -19.70 54.45
C LEU A 899 40.34 -19.53 54.11
N TYR A 900 39.96 -19.60 52.84
CA TYR A 900 38.57 -19.46 52.38
C TYR A 900 37.65 -20.58 52.90
N ILE A 901 38.19 -21.81 53.04
CA ILE A 901 37.49 -22.93 53.68
C ILE A 901 37.39 -22.70 55.19
N ALA A 902 38.47 -22.22 55.84
CA ALA A 902 38.49 -21.94 57.27
C ALA A 902 37.54 -20.80 57.70
N THR A 903 37.25 -19.83 56.83
CA THR A 903 36.30 -18.73 57.11
C THR A 903 34.86 -18.99 56.64
N ASN A 904 34.53 -20.20 56.18
CA ASN A 904 33.21 -20.56 55.64
C ASN A 904 32.69 -19.57 54.57
N GLY A 905 33.58 -19.07 53.71
CA GLY A 905 33.21 -18.23 52.56
C GLY A 905 32.74 -16.82 52.91
N GLN A 906 33.01 -16.30 54.10
CA GLN A 906 32.93 -14.85 54.36
C GLN A 906 34.32 -14.22 54.24
N GLY A 907 34.52 -13.50 53.14
CA GLY A 907 35.75 -12.83 52.72
C GLY A 907 35.60 -12.31 51.29
#